data_AF-A0A378IMQ0-F1
#
_entry.id   AF-A0A378IMQ0-F1
#
_cell.length_a   1.000
_cell.length_b   1.000
_cell.length_c   1.000
_cell.angle_alpha   90.00
_cell.angle_beta   90.00
_cell.angle_gamma   90.00
#
_symmetry.space_group_name_H-M   'P 1'
#
loop_
_entity.id
_entity.type
_entity.pdbx_description
1 polymer ?
#
loop_
_entity_poly.entity_id
_entity_poly.type
_entity_poly.pdbx_seq_one_letter_code
_entity_poly.pdbx_strand_id
1 'polypeptide(L)'
;MNSLLSNLGYSQDRNTRVWLKADCENIAYNDGDEVENRIAAVISKAQDVSLFSPELKKHFIDWPSLYHLNASRANILRPFQNIFPGSDVLEIGSGCGAITRYLGECGANVLALEGTLRRAVITRARTRDLDNVEVVCEQFHKFGGGQKFDVITLIGVLEYANLFMPGESPVHNMLQQVKSMLKPEGRLIIAIENQLGLKYFAGAPEDHHGQPLYGIEGRYKGKQPTTYGRHTLNNYLYQAGFIENQFFAPFPDYKLPLSIIAQQGFTSQEFDAEMLVTHGVRADPQLPPHLFFSPELVWPVVLKNELGLDLANSFLIVARTSKTKLPSSEVLAYHYSTHRAKAFCKETLFLNTKKGNIEVQCKLLESSEFSDLKDQELTHHLEERAVYIKGKLLSCDFIDIVTRDGWSIEEMGLFCKKYLLIVSSLILKNDPIKEIDIDTSFPGNSIDLVPQNIIINQNGLPCTIDQEWAWESPITAGFLIFRSILWLNSTISCYGKPESSFSTTLLGLFLALYNSMGYKINEEKIRAYYELESLFQRKVVQDCVAIPPLSSSLRMSNLNYVITDYKRHIRNLETALTDKDNHIRNLEHLLEVKNNYIETLEHVIEDKDQHIENIEHMLEEKEKLIGTLEHAIGDKDRHIENIEYMLEEKESHIETLEHAVGDKDRHIENIEHMLEEKESHIETLEHAVGDKDRHIGNIEYMLEEKENHIEALEHAVVDKDRHIENIEYMLEEKENHIEALEYAVVDKDRHIENIEYMLEEKENHIEALEYAVVDKDRHIENIEHMLEEKESHIETLEHAVVDKDRHIGNIEYMLEEKENHIEALEHAVVDKDRHIENIEYMLEEKENHIEALEYAVVDKDRHIENIEYMLEEKENHIEALEYAVVDKDRHIENIKHMLEEKENHIEALEYAVVDKDRHIENIEHMLEEKENHTEALEYAVVDKDRHIGNIEYMLEEKENLTETLGHAVADKDRHIRNLENIFLSKNKKILFLEQTIASLRKKKIYQFTQRIRKKILINPIKICSSSVFFDANWYLDYYPDVKASGLDPVMHYVKYGAAEKRDPGPNFSTIFYLEENPEVEKMGVNPLVHFEVHFS
;
A
#
# COMPACT_ATOMS: atom_id res chain seq x y z
N MET A 1 -30.06 -26.22 32.66
CA MET A 1 -29.17 -25.11 33.11
C MET A 1 -29.89 -24.14 34.05
N ASN A 2 -31.12 -23.73 33.73
CA ASN A 2 -31.84 -22.58 34.30
C ASN A 2 -32.05 -22.67 35.82
N SER A 3 -32.35 -23.86 36.36
CA SER A 3 -32.46 -24.11 37.80
C SER A 3 -31.14 -23.93 38.56
N LEU A 4 -29.99 -24.25 37.95
CA LEU A 4 -28.67 -23.97 38.52
C LEU A 4 -28.45 -22.45 38.58
N LEU A 5 -28.76 -21.72 37.51
CA LEU A 5 -28.56 -20.27 37.45
C LEU A 5 -29.44 -19.54 38.48
N SER A 6 -30.71 -19.91 38.62
CA SER A 6 -31.56 -19.39 39.71
C SER A 6 -31.02 -19.73 41.11
N ASN A 7 -30.49 -20.94 41.32
CA ASN A 7 -29.89 -21.34 42.60
C ASN A 7 -28.56 -20.62 42.91
N LEU A 8 -27.87 -20.09 41.89
CA LEU A 8 -26.66 -19.26 42.02
C LEU A 8 -26.98 -17.75 42.07
N GLY A 9 -28.25 -17.37 42.19
CA GLY A 9 -28.70 -15.98 42.35
C GLY A 9 -28.84 -15.19 41.04
N TYR A 10 -28.69 -15.82 39.87
CA TYR A 10 -28.94 -15.14 38.60
C TYR A 10 -30.44 -15.09 38.27
N SER A 11 -30.86 -13.95 37.74
CA SER A 11 -32.19 -13.73 37.14
C SER A 11 -32.06 -13.58 35.63
N GLN A 12 -33.04 -14.07 34.86
CA GLN A 12 -33.06 -13.89 33.42
C GLN A 12 -33.81 -12.59 33.08
N ASP A 13 -33.16 -11.67 32.35
CA ASP A 13 -33.85 -10.49 31.84
C ASP A 13 -34.90 -10.89 30.79
N ARG A 14 -36.09 -10.30 30.90
CA ARG A 14 -37.25 -10.65 30.07
C ARG A 14 -37.12 -10.17 28.62
N ASN A 15 -36.34 -9.12 28.36
CA ASN A 15 -36.20 -8.52 27.04
C ASN A 15 -35.11 -9.22 26.20
N THR A 16 -33.95 -9.44 26.81
CA THR A 16 -32.74 -9.97 26.16
C THR A 16 -32.56 -11.49 26.33
N ARG A 17 -33.21 -12.08 27.33
CA ARG A 17 -33.02 -13.48 27.78
C ARG A 17 -31.61 -13.82 28.27
N VAL A 18 -30.79 -12.81 28.59
CA VAL A 18 -29.48 -12.97 29.25
C VAL A 18 -29.68 -13.12 30.77
N TRP A 19 -28.84 -13.93 31.41
CA TRP A 19 -28.81 -14.13 32.86
C TRP A 19 -27.85 -13.14 33.53
N LEU A 20 -28.33 -12.52 34.62
CA LEU A 20 -27.69 -11.40 35.33
C LEU A 20 -27.88 -11.54 36.85
N LYS A 21 -26.87 -11.15 37.63
CA LYS A 21 -27.07 -10.77 39.05
C LYS A 21 -27.43 -9.29 39.17
N ALA A 22 -27.93 -8.87 40.34
CA ALA A 22 -28.28 -7.48 40.61
C ALA A 22 -27.06 -6.53 40.71
N ASP A 23 -25.89 -7.10 41.00
CA ASP A 23 -24.57 -6.46 41.18
C ASP A 23 -23.65 -6.64 39.95
N CYS A 24 -24.23 -6.80 38.76
CA CYS A 24 -23.51 -7.10 37.52
C CYS A 24 -22.62 -5.93 37.02
N GLU A 25 -21.37 -5.89 37.49
CA GLU A 25 -20.32 -5.00 36.96
C GLU A 25 -19.87 -5.43 35.55
N ASN A 26 -20.14 -4.58 34.57
CA ASN A 26 -19.79 -4.78 33.15
C ASN A 26 -18.30 -4.52 32.88
N ILE A 27 -17.63 -5.36 32.06
CA ILE A 27 -16.24 -5.12 31.64
C ILE A 27 -16.16 -3.94 30.65
N ALA A 28 -15.17 -3.07 30.85
CA ALA A 28 -14.86 -1.94 29.95
C ALA A 28 -14.06 -2.39 28.71
N TYR A 29 -14.63 -3.29 27.90
CA TYR A 29 -14.02 -3.78 26.66
C TYR A 29 -15.07 -3.90 25.54
N ASN A 30 -14.75 -3.33 24.37
CA ASN A 30 -15.57 -3.37 23.14
C ASN A 30 -14.69 -3.39 21.87
N ASP A 31 -15.27 -3.77 20.72
CA ASP A 31 -14.64 -3.71 19.39
C ASP A 31 -14.93 -2.35 18.71
N GLY A 32 -15.25 -1.31 19.48
CA GLY A 32 -15.88 -0.07 19.02
C GLY A 32 -17.41 -0.13 18.99
N ASP A 33 -18.07 0.91 19.49
CA ASP A 33 -19.53 0.94 19.66
C ASP A 33 -20.30 0.81 18.33
N GLU A 34 -19.86 1.48 17.27
CA GLU A 34 -20.52 1.40 15.95
C GLU A 34 -20.47 -0.02 15.37
N VAL A 35 -19.34 -0.72 15.57
CA VAL A 35 -19.08 -2.07 15.07
C VAL A 35 -20.00 -3.08 15.76
N GLU A 36 -20.03 -3.06 17.09
CA GLU A 36 -20.87 -3.99 17.87
C GLU A 36 -22.36 -3.72 17.66
N ASN A 37 -22.77 -2.45 17.58
CA ASN A 37 -24.16 -2.08 17.27
C ASN A 37 -24.57 -2.52 15.85
N ARG A 38 -23.66 -2.44 14.86
CA ARG A 38 -23.90 -2.95 13.50
C ARG A 38 -24.04 -4.47 13.48
N ILE A 39 -23.17 -5.20 14.18
CA ILE A 39 -23.23 -6.66 14.28
C ILE A 39 -24.53 -7.10 15.00
N ALA A 40 -24.91 -6.43 16.09
CA ALA A 40 -26.18 -6.64 16.77
C ALA A 40 -27.38 -6.43 15.84
N ALA A 41 -27.37 -5.34 15.06
CA ALA A 41 -28.44 -5.02 14.11
C ALA A 41 -28.54 -5.99 12.94
N VAL A 42 -27.43 -6.59 12.48
CA VAL A 42 -27.42 -7.66 11.47
C VAL A 42 -28.03 -8.94 12.04
N ILE A 43 -27.51 -9.44 13.17
CA ILE A 43 -27.96 -10.69 13.80
C ILE A 43 -29.44 -10.63 14.21
N SER A 44 -29.92 -9.47 14.67
CA SER A 44 -31.31 -9.26 15.10
C SER A 44 -32.32 -9.15 13.93
N LYS A 45 -31.84 -8.88 12.71
CA LYS A 45 -32.70 -8.76 11.50
C LYS A 45 -32.69 -10.01 10.63
N ALA A 46 -31.54 -10.68 10.55
CA ALA A 46 -31.41 -11.93 9.80
C ALA A 46 -32.42 -12.98 10.30
N GLN A 47 -33.06 -13.71 9.40
CA GLN A 47 -33.94 -14.83 9.78
C GLN A 47 -33.10 -16.08 10.04
N ASP A 48 -32.29 -16.48 9.05
CA ASP A 48 -31.27 -17.51 9.22
C ASP A 48 -30.05 -16.95 9.99
N VAL A 49 -29.84 -17.46 11.21
CA VAL A 49 -28.67 -17.20 12.05
C VAL A 49 -27.77 -18.44 12.24
N SER A 50 -27.97 -19.47 11.40
CA SER A 50 -27.11 -20.67 11.37
C SER A 50 -25.68 -20.34 10.96
N LEU A 51 -24.74 -21.21 11.30
CA LEU A 51 -23.31 -21.00 11.08
C LEU A 51 -22.96 -20.68 9.60
N PHE A 52 -23.68 -21.26 8.65
CA PHE A 52 -23.47 -21.06 7.20
C PHE A 52 -24.52 -20.12 6.55
N SER A 53 -25.18 -19.26 7.33
CA SER A 53 -26.25 -18.36 6.86
C SER A 53 -25.84 -17.49 5.64
N PRO A 54 -26.53 -17.62 4.49
CA PRO A 54 -26.34 -16.73 3.33
C PRO A 54 -26.85 -15.29 3.57
N GLU A 55 -27.58 -15.04 4.65
CA GLU A 55 -27.94 -13.69 5.08
C GLU A 55 -26.75 -13.02 5.78
N LEU A 56 -26.12 -13.71 6.74
CA LEU A 56 -24.97 -13.18 7.48
C LEU A 56 -23.74 -13.00 6.59
N LYS A 57 -23.52 -13.88 5.59
CA LYS A 57 -22.40 -13.79 4.63
C LYS A 57 -22.30 -12.44 3.91
N LYS A 58 -23.45 -11.82 3.59
CA LYS A 58 -23.54 -10.53 2.88
C LYS A 58 -23.06 -9.33 3.71
N HIS A 59 -22.77 -9.53 5.00
CA HIS A 59 -22.35 -8.47 5.91
C HIS A 59 -20.85 -8.52 6.28
N PHE A 60 -20.06 -9.36 5.60
CA PHE A 60 -18.59 -9.40 5.71
C PHE A 60 -17.97 -8.17 5.01
N ILE A 61 -18.00 -7.01 5.67
CA ILE A 61 -17.52 -5.73 5.10
C ILE A 61 -16.23 -5.20 5.76
N ASP A 62 -15.85 -5.78 6.90
CA ASP A 62 -14.67 -5.42 7.68
C ASP A 62 -14.18 -6.61 8.52
N TRP A 63 -13.00 -6.47 9.15
CA TRP A 63 -12.41 -7.53 9.96
C TRP A 63 -13.32 -8.00 11.11
N PRO A 64 -13.95 -7.13 11.95
CA PRO A 64 -14.84 -7.58 13.00
C PRO A 64 -16.06 -8.36 12.50
N SER A 65 -16.69 -7.95 11.40
CA SER A 65 -17.81 -8.71 10.84
C SER A 65 -17.39 -10.03 10.22
N LEU A 66 -16.21 -10.10 9.58
CA LEU A 66 -15.63 -11.37 9.13
C LEU A 66 -15.32 -12.29 10.31
N TYR A 67 -14.64 -11.79 11.35
CA TYR A 67 -14.25 -12.54 12.54
C TYR A 67 -15.46 -13.12 13.30
N HIS A 68 -16.48 -12.29 13.54
CA HIS A 68 -17.66 -12.71 14.30
C HIS A 68 -18.65 -13.52 13.44
N LEU A 69 -18.88 -13.20 12.17
CA LEU A 69 -19.98 -13.81 11.38
C LEU A 69 -19.56 -15.00 10.49
N ASN A 70 -18.28 -15.23 10.22
CA ASN A 70 -17.83 -16.27 9.28
C ASN A 70 -17.88 -17.69 9.85
N ALA A 71 -18.45 -18.62 9.08
CA ALA A 71 -18.50 -20.06 9.37
C ALA A 71 -17.11 -20.69 9.64
N SER A 72 -16.06 -20.15 9.02
CA SER A 72 -14.67 -20.59 9.23
C SER A 72 -14.19 -20.38 10.68
N ARG A 73 -14.83 -19.51 11.49
CA ARG A 73 -14.49 -19.33 12.91
C ARG A 73 -14.67 -20.62 13.71
N ALA A 74 -15.67 -21.44 13.35
CA ALA A 74 -15.95 -22.72 14.01
C ALA A 74 -14.91 -23.82 13.75
N ASN A 75 -14.09 -23.69 12.69
CA ASN A 75 -13.10 -24.71 12.31
C ASN A 75 -12.15 -25.04 13.47
N ILE A 76 -11.87 -24.09 14.36
CA ILE A 76 -11.03 -24.25 15.54
C ILE A 76 -11.52 -25.34 16.53
N LEU A 77 -12.81 -25.68 16.52
CA LEU A 77 -13.40 -26.73 17.36
C LEU A 77 -13.87 -27.98 16.60
N ARG A 78 -13.89 -27.96 15.26
CA ARG A 78 -14.27 -29.15 14.44
C ARG A 78 -13.47 -30.42 14.73
N PRO A 79 -12.15 -30.38 15.05
CA PRO A 79 -11.40 -31.55 15.54
C PRO A 79 -12.03 -32.27 16.75
N PHE A 80 -12.90 -31.59 17.50
CA PHE A 80 -13.52 -32.08 18.72
C PHE A 80 -15.04 -32.26 18.59
N GLN A 81 -15.61 -32.15 17.39
CA GLN A 81 -17.06 -32.24 17.16
C GLN A 81 -17.72 -33.47 17.83
N ASN A 82 -17.01 -34.61 17.84
CA ASN A 82 -17.48 -35.87 18.40
C ASN A 82 -17.59 -35.90 19.95
N ILE A 83 -17.12 -34.87 20.68
CA ILE A 83 -17.25 -34.78 22.14
C ILE A 83 -18.24 -33.72 22.64
N PHE A 84 -18.94 -33.04 21.74
CA PHE A 84 -19.94 -32.03 22.09
C PHE A 84 -21.38 -32.56 22.29
N PRO A 85 -21.91 -33.52 21.50
CA PRO A 85 -23.29 -33.99 21.65
C PRO A 85 -23.62 -34.50 23.07
N GLY A 86 -24.52 -33.81 23.76
CA GLY A 86 -24.97 -34.11 25.13
C GLY A 86 -24.01 -33.74 26.25
N SER A 87 -22.84 -33.16 25.95
CA SER A 87 -21.85 -32.71 26.94
C SER A 87 -22.25 -31.37 27.58
N ASP A 88 -21.94 -31.19 28.87
CA ASP A 88 -22.03 -29.89 29.53
C ASP A 88 -20.78 -29.06 29.20
N VAL A 89 -20.97 -27.91 28.55
CA VAL A 89 -19.88 -27.05 28.06
C VAL A 89 -19.98 -25.66 28.69
N LEU A 90 -18.90 -25.19 29.32
CA LEU A 90 -18.74 -23.78 29.72
C LEU A 90 -17.86 -23.08 28.70
N GLU A 91 -18.43 -22.13 27.97
CA GLU A 91 -17.69 -21.23 27.10
C GLU A 91 -17.43 -19.93 27.85
N ILE A 92 -16.16 -19.59 28.10
CA ILE A 92 -15.77 -18.34 28.74
C ILE A 92 -15.32 -17.39 27.61
N GLY A 93 -15.84 -16.16 27.60
CA GLY A 93 -15.54 -15.16 26.57
C GLY A 93 -16.26 -15.42 25.24
N SER A 94 -17.59 -15.59 25.24
CA SER A 94 -18.34 -15.97 24.04
C SER A 94 -18.38 -14.89 22.93
N GLY A 95 -18.04 -13.62 23.25
CA GLY A 95 -17.99 -12.53 22.28
C GLY A 95 -19.35 -12.27 21.63
N CYS A 96 -19.40 -12.24 20.29
CA CYS A 96 -20.66 -12.18 19.54
C CYS A 96 -21.23 -13.58 19.19
N GLY A 97 -20.92 -14.59 20.00
CA GLY A 97 -21.54 -15.92 19.95
C GLY A 97 -21.11 -16.82 18.79
N ALA A 98 -19.95 -16.57 18.19
CA ALA A 98 -19.50 -17.29 17.00
C ALA A 98 -19.20 -18.76 17.28
N ILE A 99 -18.52 -19.04 18.40
CA ILE A 99 -18.23 -20.39 18.86
C ILE A 99 -19.45 -20.99 19.59
N THR A 100 -20.16 -20.21 20.40
CA THR A 100 -21.46 -20.59 21.02
C THR A 100 -22.44 -21.19 20.03
N ARG A 101 -22.59 -20.55 18.86
CA ARG A 101 -23.48 -21.02 17.80
C ARG A 101 -23.11 -22.43 17.35
N TYR A 102 -21.83 -22.66 17.07
CA TYR A 102 -21.33 -23.97 16.64
C TYR A 102 -21.45 -25.03 17.72
N LEU A 103 -21.13 -24.71 18.98
CA LEU A 103 -21.28 -25.62 20.12
C LEU A 103 -22.75 -26.04 20.31
N GLY A 104 -23.68 -25.09 20.21
CA GLY A 104 -25.11 -25.33 20.28
C GLY A 104 -25.64 -26.18 19.11
N GLU A 105 -25.22 -25.88 17.87
CA GLU A 105 -25.54 -26.70 16.68
C GLU A 105 -24.95 -28.12 16.75
N CYS A 106 -23.83 -28.32 17.46
CA CYS A 106 -23.29 -29.65 17.75
C CYS A 106 -24.04 -30.40 18.87
N GLY A 107 -25.10 -29.83 19.44
CA GLY A 107 -25.92 -30.47 20.46
C GLY A 107 -25.27 -30.53 21.86
N ALA A 108 -24.33 -29.64 22.18
CA ALA A 108 -23.86 -29.47 23.55
C ALA A 108 -24.88 -28.72 24.42
N ASN A 109 -24.84 -28.95 25.74
CA ASN A 109 -25.51 -28.09 26.72
C ASN A 109 -24.58 -26.91 27.03
N VAL A 110 -24.73 -25.80 26.30
CA VAL A 110 -23.80 -24.66 26.38
C VAL A 110 -24.24 -23.67 27.44
N LEU A 111 -23.33 -23.35 28.35
CA LEU A 111 -23.38 -22.14 29.16
C LEU A 111 -22.31 -21.18 28.65
N ALA A 112 -22.75 -20.12 27.97
CA ALA A 112 -21.88 -19.05 27.51
C ALA A 112 -21.77 -17.97 28.58
N LEU A 113 -20.54 -17.64 28.97
CA LEU A 113 -20.21 -16.61 29.94
C LEU A 113 -19.45 -15.48 29.23
N GLU A 114 -19.94 -14.26 29.35
CA GLU A 114 -19.40 -13.07 28.70
C GLU A 114 -19.29 -11.92 29.71
N GLY A 115 -18.22 -11.12 29.62
CA GLY A 115 -17.97 -10.03 30.56
C GLY A 115 -18.65 -8.71 30.18
N THR A 116 -18.99 -8.53 28.90
CA THR A 116 -19.65 -7.33 28.38
C THR A 116 -21.11 -7.60 28.03
N LEU A 117 -22.05 -6.93 28.69
CA LEU A 117 -23.50 -7.11 28.52
C LEU A 117 -23.94 -7.02 27.06
N ARG A 118 -23.43 -6.06 26.28
CA ARG A 118 -23.75 -5.92 24.86
C ARG A 118 -23.40 -7.18 24.07
N ARG A 119 -22.24 -7.79 24.34
CA ARG A 119 -21.77 -9.03 23.71
C ARG A 119 -22.61 -10.24 24.13
N ALA A 120 -22.99 -10.33 25.40
CA ALA A 120 -23.91 -11.34 25.89
C ALA A 120 -25.28 -11.27 25.19
N VAL A 121 -25.84 -10.06 25.00
CA VAL A 121 -27.09 -9.84 24.25
C VAL A 121 -26.95 -10.25 22.79
N ILE A 122 -25.83 -9.92 22.12
CA ILE A 122 -25.56 -10.36 20.74
C ILE A 122 -25.45 -11.90 20.66
N THR A 123 -24.74 -12.53 21.60
CA THR A 123 -24.62 -13.99 21.71
C THR A 123 -25.99 -14.65 21.85
N ARG A 124 -26.87 -14.14 22.73
CA ARG A 124 -28.23 -14.69 22.89
C ARG A 124 -29.10 -14.43 21.66
N ALA A 125 -29.02 -13.25 21.03
CA ALA A 125 -29.76 -12.94 19.80
C ALA A 125 -29.37 -13.83 18.60
N ARG A 126 -28.12 -14.32 18.55
CA ARG A 126 -27.60 -15.25 17.55
C ARG A 126 -27.96 -16.71 17.79
N THR A 127 -28.24 -17.07 19.04
CA THR A 127 -28.52 -18.45 19.49
C THR A 127 -29.98 -18.62 19.91
N ARG A 128 -30.85 -17.64 19.61
CA ARG A 128 -32.25 -17.50 20.05
C ARG A 128 -33.18 -18.67 19.71
N ASP A 129 -32.79 -19.46 18.71
CA ASP A 129 -33.42 -20.64 18.14
C ASP A 129 -32.83 -21.96 18.70
N LEU A 130 -31.85 -21.86 19.62
CA LEU A 130 -31.22 -22.96 20.32
C LEU A 130 -31.63 -22.92 21.80
N ASP A 131 -32.42 -23.92 22.22
CA ASP A 131 -32.88 -24.12 23.61
C ASP A 131 -31.79 -24.74 24.51
N ASN A 132 -30.74 -25.31 23.91
CA ASN A 132 -29.58 -25.90 24.58
C ASN A 132 -28.45 -24.88 24.85
N VAL A 133 -28.70 -23.58 24.65
CA VAL A 133 -27.75 -22.49 24.88
C VAL A 133 -28.34 -21.49 25.88
N GLU A 134 -27.70 -21.33 27.03
CA GLU A 134 -27.97 -20.24 27.98
C GLU A 134 -26.77 -19.29 28.05
N VAL A 135 -27.05 -18.00 28.24
CA VAL A 135 -26.02 -16.93 28.20
C VAL A 135 -26.06 -16.12 29.49
N VAL A 136 -24.93 -16.04 30.18
CA VAL A 136 -24.70 -15.27 31.42
C VAL A 136 -23.78 -14.10 31.10
N CYS A 137 -24.13 -12.91 31.58
CA CYS A 137 -23.21 -11.78 31.61
C CYS A 137 -22.63 -11.66 33.03
N GLU A 138 -21.36 -12.06 33.21
CA GLU A 138 -20.59 -11.87 34.44
C GLU A 138 -19.08 -12.04 34.20
N GLN A 139 -18.26 -11.38 35.01
CA GLN A 139 -16.80 -11.50 34.99
C GLN A 139 -16.34 -12.88 35.49
N PHE A 140 -15.41 -13.53 34.77
CA PHE A 140 -15.00 -14.91 35.07
C PHE A 140 -14.51 -15.12 36.51
N HIS A 141 -13.76 -14.19 37.11
CA HIS A 141 -13.28 -14.34 38.49
C HIS A 141 -14.40 -14.28 39.55
N LYS A 142 -15.59 -13.75 39.22
CA LYS A 142 -16.79 -13.75 40.09
C LYS A 142 -17.68 -14.96 39.83
N PHE A 143 -17.62 -15.54 38.63
CA PHE A 143 -18.40 -16.71 38.26
C PHE A 143 -17.94 -17.97 39.02
N GLY A 144 -18.78 -18.42 39.96
CA GLY A 144 -18.52 -19.61 40.78
C GLY A 144 -19.79 -20.37 41.14
N GLY A 145 -19.64 -21.68 41.36
CA GLY A 145 -20.72 -22.57 41.78
C GLY A 145 -20.26 -24.03 41.84
N GLY A 146 -21.06 -24.90 42.43
CA GLY A 146 -20.76 -26.34 42.56
C GLY A 146 -20.90 -27.18 41.28
N GLN A 147 -21.27 -26.55 40.16
CA GLN A 147 -21.42 -27.22 38.87
C GLN A 147 -20.05 -27.64 38.31
N LYS A 148 -20.04 -28.75 37.56
CA LYS A 148 -18.87 -29.18 36.79
C LYS A 148 -19.23 -29.45 35.34
N PHE A 149 -18.28 -29.25 34.44
CA PHE A 149 -18.45 -29.33 32.98
C PHE A 149 -17.56 -30.44 32.37
N ASP A 150 -18.00 -31.01 31.25
CA ASP A 150 -17.22 -31.98 30.46
C ASP A 150 -16.17 -31.29 29.59
N VAL A 151 -16.48 -30.07 29.13
CA VAL A 151 -15.57 -29.21 28.38
C VAL A 151 -15.63 -27.79 28.93
N ILE A 152 -14.48 -27.13 29.03
CA ILE A 152 -14.38 -25.67 29.24
C ILE A 152 -13.51 -25.10 28.12
N THR A 153 -13.93 -23.99 27.49
CA THR A 153 -13.19 -23.35 26.39
C THR A 153 -12.66 -21.97 26.77
N LEU A 154 -11.41 -21.69 26.40
CA LEU A 154 -10.74 -20.38 26.46
C LEU A 154 -10.20 -20.04 25.06
N ILE A 155 -10.96 -19.31 24.24
CA ILE A 155 -10.64 -19.05 22.83
C ILE A 155 -10.51 -17.55 22.62
N GLY A 156 -9.28 -17.02 22.68
CA GLY A 156 -9.04 -15.57 22.77
C GLY A 156 -9.51 -15.00 24.11
N VAL A 157 -8.89 -15.45 25.21
CA VAL A 157 -9.28 -15.09 26.60
C VAL A 157 -8.10 -15.20 27.58
N LEU A 158 -7.26 -16.23 27.46
CA LEU A 158 -6.21 -16.54 28.45
C LEU A 158 -5.09 -15.48 28.48
N GLU A 159 -4.85 -14.83 27.34
CA GLU A 159 -3.98 -13.68 27.18
C GLU A 159 -4.48 -12.43 27.93
N TYR A 160 -5.80 -12.32 28.17
CA TYR A 160 -6.42 -11.25 28.98
C TYR A 160 -6.41 -11.55 30.49
N ALA A 161 -5.88 -12.70 30.94
CA ALA A 161 -5.86 -13.04 32.37
C ALA A 161 -5.19 -11.96 33.23
N ASN A 162 -4.11 -11.34 32.74
CA ASN A 162 -3.38 -10.27 33.44
C ASN A 162 -4.17 -8.94 33.59
N LEU A 163 -5.32 -8.80 32.92
CA LEU A 163 -6.26 -7.69 33.10
C LEU A 163 -7.44 -8.05 34.02
N PHE A 164 -8.00 -9.26 33.86
CA PHE A 164 -9.31 -9.61 34.44
C PHE A 164 -9.28 -10.63 35.58
N MET A 165 -8.11 -11.18 35.93
CA MET A 165 -7.93 -12.09 37.08
C MET A 165 -7.12 -11.41 38.20
N PRO A 166 -7.59 -11.44 39.46
CA PRO A 166 -6.87 -10.86 40.59
C PRO A 166 -5.68 -11.72 41.06
N GLY A 167 -4.74 -11.07 41.77
CA GLY A 167 -3.59 -11.71 42.41
C GLY A 167 -2.28 -11.65 41.60
N GLU A 168 -1.19 -12.11 42.21
CA GLU A 168 0.17 -12.00 41.66
C GLU A 168 0.48 -12.97 40.49
N SER A 169 -0.35 -14.00 40.29
CA SER A 169 -0.23 -14.95 39.17
C SER A 169 -1.57 -15.13 38.43
N PRO A 170 -2.01 -14.13 37.65
CA PRO A 170 -3.36 -14.09 37.08
C PRO A 170 -3.66 -15.31 36.19
N VAL A 171 -2.70 -15.72 35.35
CA VAL A 171 -2.78 -16.91 34.48
C VAL A 171 -2.96 -18.20 35.30
N HIS A 172 -2.18 -18.38 36.36
CA HIS A 172 -2.26 -19.57 37.21
C HIS A 172 -3.61 -19.62 37.94
N ASN A 173 -4.06 -18.48 38.48
CA ASN A 173 -5.34 -18.36 39.16
C ASN A 173 -6.51 -18.71 38.22
N MET A 174 -6.46 -18.26 36.96
CA MET A 174 -7.46 -18.61 35.95
C MET A 174 -7.51 -20.12 35.70
N LEU A 175 -6.36 -20.74 35.46
CA LEU A 175 -6.26 -22.16 35.15
C LEU A 175 -6.66 -23.05 36.34
N GLN A 176 -6.40 -22.64 37.58
CA GLN A 176 -6.89 -23.32 38.78
C GLN A 176 -8.42 -23.20 38.94
N GLN A 177 -9.00 -22.02 38.71
CA GLN A 177 -10.46 -21.84 38.76
C GLN A 177 -11.15 -22.69 37.70
N VAL A 178 -10.68 -22.66 36.44
CA VAL A 178 -11.15 -23.54 35.36
C VAL A 178 -11.06 -25.02 35.75
N LYS A 179 -9.90 -25.45 36.28
CA LYS A 179 -9.70 -26.82 36.76
C LYS A 179 -10.67 -27.22 37.87
N SER A 180 -11.02 -26.32 38.79
CA SER A 180 -11.99 -26.59 39.85
C SER A 180 -13.38 -26.93 39.30
N MET A 181 -13.76 -26.35 38.16
CA MET A 181 -15.04 -26.55 37.47
C MET A 181 -15.05 -27.69 36.45
N LEU A 182 -13.93 -28.39 36.23
CA LEU A 182 -13.93 -29.60 35.39
C LEU A 182 -14.46 -30.84 36.12
N LYS A 183 -15.16 -31.69 35.38
CA LYS A 183 -15.39 -33.11 35.73
C LYS A 183 -14.04 -33.87 35.68
N PRO A 184 -13.88 -35.03 36.34
CA PRO A 184 -12.59 -35.73 36.42
C PRO A 184 -11.95 -36.11 35.07
N GLU A 185 -12.75 -36.47 34.07
CA GLU A 185 -12.31 -36.73 32.69
C GLU A 185 -12.64 -35.56 31.73
N GLY A 186 -12.87 -34.37 32.31
CA GLY A 186 -13.19 -33.15 31.58
C GLY A 186 -11.97 -32.57 30.85
N ARG A 187 -12.23 -31.75 29.83
CA ARG A 187 -11.20 -31.19 28.94
C ARG A 187 -11.23 -29.67 28.97
N LEU A 188 -10.08 -29.05 29.19
CA LEU A 188 -9.87 -27.65 28.87
C LEU A 188 -9.40 -27.57 27.42
N ILE A 189 -10.08 -26.77 26.60
CA ILE A 189 -9.67 -26.42 25.24
C ILE A 189 -9.24 -24.95 25.22
N ILE A 190 -7.99 -24.67 24.89
CA ILE A 190 -7.45 -23.30 24.76
C ILE A 190 -7.15 -23.03 23.29
N ALA A 191 -7.48 -21.85 22.79
CA ALA A 191 -6.91 -21.31 21.56
C ALA A 191 -6.44 -19.87 21.79
N ILE A 192 -5.20 -19.58 21.39
CA ILE A 192 -4.45 -18.36 21.75
C ILE A 192 -3.34 -18.08 20.73
N GLU A 193 -3.02 -16.81 20.52
CA GLU A 193 -1.84 -16.29 19.86
C GLU A 193 -0.54 -16.89 20.43
N ASN A 194 0.44 -17.16 19.57
CA ASN A 194 1.79 -17.55 19.99
C ASN A 194 2.71 -16.33 19.99
N GLN A 195 3.32 -16.01 21.12
CA GLN A 195 4.33 -14.95 21.27
C GLN A 195 5.46 -15.00 20.21
N LEU A 196 5.78 -16.19 19.71
CA LEU A 196 6.84 -16.44 18.71
C LEU A 196 6.27 -16.77 17.32
N GLY A 197 5.02 -16.39 17.03
CA GLY A 197 4.37 -16.61 15.75
C GLY A 197 5.14 -16.00 14.57
N LEU A 198 5.38 -16.77 13.51
CA LEU A 198 6.18 -16.37 12.36
C LEU A 198 5.65 -15.08 11.68
N LYS A 199 4.34 -14.81 11.74
CA LYS A 199 3.75 -13.56 11.22
C LYS A 199 4.35 -12.31 11.86
N TYR A 200 4.69 -12.34 13.16
CA TYR A 200 5.27 -11.20 13.85
C TYR A 200 6.74 -10.97 13.45
N PHE A 201 7.51 -12.04 13.24
CA PHE A 201 8.85 -11.95 12.63
C PHE A 201 8.80 -11.41 11.19
N ALA A 202 7.72 -11.73 10.45
CA ALA A 202 7.46 -11.19 9.12
C ALA A 202 6.98 -9.72 9.11
N GLY A 203 6.87 -9.08 10.28
CA GLY A 203 6.50 -7.67 10.42
C GLY A 203 5.03 -7.39 10.70
N ALA A 204 4.20 -8.42 10.94
CA ALA A 204 2.85 -8.20 11.43
C ALA A 204 2.87 -7.56 12.84
N PRO A 205 1.95 -6.63 13.14
CA PRO A 205 1.80 -6.09 14.49
C PRO A 205 1.33 -7.18 15.46
N GLU A 206 1.70 -7.05 16.73
CA GLU A 206 1.16 -7.87 17.81
C GLU A 206 -0.34 -7.58 17.97
N ASP A 207 -1.16 -8.64 18.09
CA ASP A 207 -2.62 -8.60 17.93
C ASP A 207 -3.37 -7.71 18.94
N HIS A 208 -2.78 -7.38 20.10
CA HIS A 208 -3.41 -6.60 21.16
C HIS A 208 -2.78 -5.21 21.36
N HIS A 209 -1.48 -5.07 21.04
CA HIS A 209 -0.73 -3.82 21.20
C HIS A 209 -0.56 -3.03 19.88
N GLY A 210 -0.83 -3.64 18.73
CA GLY A 210 -0.76 -2.98 17.41
C GLY A 210 0.67 -2.64 16.94
N GLN A 211 1.70 -3.12 17.64
CA GLN A 211 3.11 -2.82 17.38
C GLN A 211 3.84 -4.08 16.89
N PRO A 212 4.60 -4.03 15.76
CA PRO A 212 5.46 -5.14 15.35
C PRO A 212 6.49 -5.51 16.42
N LEU A 213 6.89 -6.78 16.44
CA LEU A 213 7.91 -7.38 17.34
C LEU A 213 7.64 -7.31 18.86
N TYR A 214 6.63 -6.58 19.33
CA TYR A 214 6.36 -6.29 20.76
C TYR A 214 6.41 -7.53 21.68
N GLY A 215 5.75 -8.62 21.27
CA GLY A 215 5.73 -9.88 22.02
C GLY A 215 7.04 -10.66 21.95
N ILE A 216 7.73 -10.64 20.80
CA ILE A 216 9.04 -11.28 20.58
C ILE A 216 10.11 -10.63 21.46
N GLU A 217 10.08 -9.30 21.58
CA GLU A 217 10.95 -8.51 22.44
C GLU A 217 10.56 -8.56 23.92
N GLY A 218 9.45 -9.22 24.28
CA GLY A 218 8.99 -9.39 25.66
C GLY A 218 8.56 -8.08 26.34
N ARG A 219 8.08 -7.08 25.57
CA ARG A 219 7.79 -5.71 26.06
C ARG A 219 6.55 -5.57 26.97
N TYR A 220 5.84 -6.67 27.23
CA TYR A 220 4.64 -6.72 28.06
C TYR A 220 4.86 -6.18 29.49
N LYS A 221 3.92 -5.38 29.99
CA LYS A 221 3.88 -4.82 31.34
C LYS A 221 2.70 -5.41 32.14
N GLY A 222 2.81 -5.41 33.47
CA GLY A 222 1.98 -6.23 34.37
C GLY A 222 0.46 -6.29 34.09
N LYS A 223 -0.22 -5.15 33.93
CA LYS A 223 -1.67 -5.09 33.62
C LYS A 223 -1.92 -4.87 32.12
N GLN A 224 -1.60 -5.85 31.29
CA GLN A 224 -1.79 -5.81 29.84
C GLN A 224 -2.14 -7.19 29.26
N PRO A 225 -2.80 -7.27 28.07
CA PRO A 225 -2.89 -8.52 27.33
C PRO A 225 -1.49 -9.04 27.02
N THR A 226 -1.26 -10.34 27.23
CA THR A 226 0.05 -10.97 27.19
C THR A 226 -0.05 -12.34 26.51
N THR A 227 0.63 -12.52 25.37
CA THR A 227 0.73 -13.83 24.70
C THR A 227 1.93 -14.63 25.20
N TYR A 228 1.96 -15.95 24.99
CA TYR A 228 2.99 -16.82 25.56
C TYR A 228 3.55 -17.81 24.54
N GLY A 229 4.88 -17.96 24.51
CA GLY A 229 5.54 -19.03 23.76
C GLY A 229 5.19 -20.43 24.29
N ARG A 230 5.21 -21.44 23.41
CA ARG A 230 4.76 -22.83 23.68
C ARG A 230 5.25 -23.41 25.00
N HIS A 231 6.54 -23.26 25.29
CA HIS A 231 7.16 -23.83 26.50
C HIS A 231 6.60 -23.19 27.78
N THR A 232 6.48 -21.85 27.81
CA THR A 232 5.92 -21.08 28.92
C THR A 232 4.46 -21.46 29.18
N LEU A 233 3.65 -21.52 28.12
CA LEU A 233 2.24 -21.88 28.21
C LEU A 233 2.02 -23.32 28.71
N ASN A 234 2.83 -24.28 28.22
CA ASN A 234 2.83 -25.65 28.70
C ASN A 234 3.24 -25.75 30.18
N ASN A 235 4.20 -24.93 30.64
CA ASN A 235 4.61 -24.89 32.04
C ASN A 235 3.49 -24.35 32.95
N TYR A 236 2.76 -23.30 32.55
CA TYR A 236 1.59 -22.83 33.30
C TYR A 236 0.50 -23.91 33.43
N LEU A 237 0.24 -24.67 32.37
CA LEU A 237 -0.70 -25.80 32.41
C LEU A 237 -0.24 -26.89 33.39
N TYR A 238 1.05 -27.28 33.36
CA TYR A 238 1.60 -28.24 34.33
C TYR A 238 1.59 -27.72 35.77
N GLN A 239 1.83 -26.43 36.00
CA GLN A 239 1.77 -25.81 37.33
C GLN A 239 0.35 -25.74 37.89
N ALA A 240 -0.64 -25.41 37.05
CA ALA A 240 -2.05 -25.58 37.40
C ALA A 240 -2.44 -27.06 37.58
N GLY A 241 -1.58 -28.00 37.16
CA GLY A 241 -1.76 -29.44 37.31
C GLY A 241 -2.72 -30.03 36.30
N PHE A 242 -2.64 -29.57 35.04
CA PHE A 242 -3.00 -30.36 33.87
C PHE A 242 -1.78 -31.20 33.46
N ILE A 243 -1.95 -32.51 33.34
CA ILE A 243 -0.85 -33.50 33.24
C ILE A 243 -0.77 -34.22 31.89
N GLU A 244 -1.72 -33.93 31.00
CA GLU A 244 -1.74 -34.36 29.60
C GLU A 244 -2.19 -33.15 28.76
N ASN A 245 -1.24 -32.50 28.08
CA ASN A 245 -1.46 -31.29 27.28
C ASN A 245 -1.14 -31.62 25.82
N GLN A 246 -2.16 -31.71 24.96
CA GLN A 246 -2.01 -32.05 23.54
C GLN A 246 -2.02 -30.75 22.71
N PHE A 247 -0.96 -30.49 21.95
CA PHE A 247 -0.83 -29.28 21.12
C PHE A 247 -1.21 -29.53 19.66
N PHE A 248 -1.81 -28.51 19.06
CA PHE A 248 -2.15 -28.39 17.64
C PHE A 248 -1.79 -26.97 17.19
N ALA A 249 -1.47 -26.80 15.91
CA ALA A 249 -1.21 -25.53 15.26
C ALA A 249 -2.33 -25.22 14.25
N PRO A 250 -3.20 -24.24 14.54
CA PRO A 250 -4.14 -23.69 13.56
C PRO A 250 -3.40 -22.79 12.57
N PHE A 251 -3.65 -22.98 11.28
CA PHE A 251 -3.08 -22.20 10.19
C PHE A 251 -4.18 -21.57 9.32
N PRO A 252 -4.01 -20.30 8.88
CA PRO A 252 -2.85 -19.45 9.19
C PRO A 252 -2.87 -18.86 10.62
N ASP A 253 -4.03 -18.83 11.28
CA ASP A 253 -4.24 -18.36 12.66
C ASP A 253 -5.49 -19.02 13.26
N TYR A 254 -5.57 -19.18 14.59
CA TYR A 254 -6.72 -19.77 15.28
C TYR A 254 -8.02 -18.98 15.11
N LYS A 255 -7.95 -17.71 14.69
CA LYS A 255 -9.12 -16.88 14.43
C LYS A 255 -9.92 -17.34 13.20
N LEU A 256 -9.28 -17.76 12.10
CA LEU A 256 -9.95 -18.27 10.91
C LEU A 256 -9.15 -19.43 10.27
N PRO A 257 -9.04 -20.60 10.93
CA PRO A 257 -8.14 -21.65 10.46
C PRO A 257 -8.71 -22.39 9.24
N LEU A 258 -7.87 -22.47 8.20
CA LEU A 258 -8.04 -23.37 7.05
C LEU A 258 -7.52 -24.78 7.38
N SER A 259 -6.41 -24.87 8.11
CA SER A 259 -5.76 -26.14 8.45
C SER A 259 -5.50 -26.20 9.95
N ILE A 260 -5.55 -27.39 10.55
CA ILE A 260 -5.18 -27.61 11.96
C ILE A 260 -4.27 -28.82 12.01
N ILE A 261 -2.97 -28.61 12.27
CA ILE A 261 -1.95 -29.65 12.27
C ILE A 261 -1.71 -30.11 13.70
N ALA A 262 -1.85 -31.41 13.97
CA ALA A 262 -1.55 -31.98 15.28
C ALA A 262 -0.04 -32.02 15.52
N GLN A 263 0.39 -32.00 16.79
CA GLN A 263 1.81 -32.15 17.15
C GLN A 263 2.48 -33.36 16.46
N GLN A 264 1.74 -34.46 16.27
CA GLN A 264 2.19 -35.67 15.58
C GLN A 264 2.45 -35.44 14.08
N GLY A 265 1.67 -34.56 13.43
CA GLY A 265 1.85 -34.19 12.03
C GLY A 265 3.21 -33.58 11.75
N PHE A 266 3.66 -32.64 12.59
CA PHE A 266 5.01 -32.05 12.50
C PHE A 266 6.15 -33.05 12.70
N THR A 267 5.92 -34.14 13.45
CA THR A 267 6.95 -35.17 13.72
C THR A 267 6.93 -36.34 12.74
N SER A 268 6.02 -36.35 11.76
CA SER A 268 5.79 -37.49 10.87
C SER A 268 6.62 -37.40 9.59
N GLN A 269 7.64 -38.24 9.45
CA GLN A 269 8.49 -38.29 8.25
C GLN A 269 7.74 -38.69 6.96
N GLU A 270 6.53 -39.25 7.07
CA GLU A 270 5.68 -39.63 5.93
C GLU A 270 4.62 -38.58 5.56
N PHE A 271 4.44 -37.54 6.36
CA PHE A 271 3.44 -36.50 6.13
C PHE A 271 4.11 -35.15 5.91
N ASP A 272 3.80 -34.53 4.77
CA ASP A 272 4.25 -33.18 4.50
C ASP A 272 3.28 -32.13 5.04
N ALA A 273 3.65 -31.52 6.17
CA ALA A 273 2.96 -30.39 6.76
C ALA A 273 3.16 -29.09 5.96
N GLU A 274 4.25 -28.95 5.21
CA GLU A 274 4.60 -27.76 4.42
C GLU A 274 3.50 -27.44 3.43
N MET A 275 2.98 -28.47 2.75
CA MET A 275 1.89 -28.40 1.80
C MET A 275 0.68 -27.61 2.33
N LEU A 276 0.24 -27.89 3.56
CA LEU A 276 -0.93 -27.26 4.20
C LEU A 276 -0.65 -25.89 4.80
N VAL A 277 0.59 -25.62 5.20
CA VAL A 277 1.00 -24.35 5.81
C VAL A 277 1.25 -23.30 4.74
N THR A 278 2.07 -23.63 3.74
CA THR A 278 2.50 -22.73 2.66
C THR A 278 1.31 -22.20 1.85
N HIS A 279 0.31 -23.03 1.56
CA HIS A 279 -0.92 -22.60 0.88
C HIS A 279 -1.88 -21.81 1.79
N GLY A 280 -1.73 -21.92 3.11
CA GLY A 280 -2.55 -21.19 4.08
C GLY A 280 -2.11 -19.75 4.35
N VAL A 281 -0.83 -19.41 4.09
CA VAL A 281 -0.20 -18.12 4.48
C VAL A 281 -1.07 -16.91 4.18
N ARG A 282 -1.45 -16.71 2.91
CA ARG A 282 -2.19 -15.52 2.46
C ARG A 282 -3.63 -15.43 2.94
N ALA A 283 -4.18 -16.48 3.57
CA ALA A 283 -5.56 -16.51 4.05
C ALA A 283 -5.77 -15.83 5.42
N ASP A 284 -4.70 -15.35 6.07
CA ASP A 284 -4.80 -14.47 7.24
C ASP A 284 -5.08 -13.02 6.77
N PRO A 285 -6.27 -12.46 7.06
CA PRO A 285 -6.62 -11.10 6.67
C PRO A 285 -5.99 -10.03 7.57
N GLN A 286 -5.34 -10.41 8.68
CA GLN A 286 -4.59 -9.49 9.55
C GLN A 286 -3.14 -9.30 9.10
N LEU A 287 -2.65 -10.07 8.13
CA LEU A 287 -1.31 -9.84 7.57
C LEU A 287 -1.22 -8.45 6.92
N PRO A 288 -0.20 -7.63 7.25
CA PRO A 288 0.00 -6.34 6.61
C PRO A 288 0.18 -6.48 5.08
N PRO A 289 -0.05 -5.40 4.31
CA PRO A 289 0.08 -5.42 2.84
C PRO A 289 1.50 -5.76 2.38
N HIS A 290 2.50 -5.51 3.23
CA HIS A 290 3.91 -5.82 3.02
C HIS A 290 4.47 -6.56 4.23
N LEU A 291 5.31 -7.56 3.97
CA LEU A 291 6.01 -8.36 4.97
C LEU A 291 7.53 -8.21 4.76
N PHE A 292 8.31 -8.41 5.83
CA PHE A 292 9.77 -8.35 5.77
C PHE A 292 10.39 -9.52 4.99
N PHE A 293 9.68 -10.65 4.90
CA PHE A 293 10.02 -11.82 4.09
C PHE A 293 8.74 -12.54 3.64
N SER A 294 8.83 -13.36 2.59
CA SER A 294 7.72 -14.21 2.11
C SER A 294 7.57 -15.45 2.99
N PRO A 295 6.50 -15.60 3.81
CA PRO A 295 6.42 -16.73 4.74
C PRO A 295 6.31 -18.08 4.02
N GLU A 296 5.77 -18.12 2.81
CA GLU A 296 5.73 -19.31 1.95
C GLU A 296 7.11 -19.92 1.63
N LEU A 297 8.18 -19.12 1.65
CA LEU A 297 9.56 -19.59 1.50
C LEU A 297 10.21 -19.98 2.83
N VAL A 298 9.76 -19.38 3.94
CA VAL A 298 10.34 -19.57 5.27
C VAL A 298 9.73 -20.78 5.99
N TRP A 299 8.45 -21.08 5.79
CA TRP A 299 7.80 -22.27 6.34
C TRP A 299 8.50 -23.60 5.98
N PRO A 300 8.90 -23.86 4.71
CA PRO A 300 9.74 -25.00 4.36
C PRO A 300 11.00 -25.14 5.22
N VAL A 301 11.71 -24.03 5.44
CA VAL A 301 12.95 -24.00 6.22
C VAL A 301 12.66 -24.22 7.71
N VAL A 302 11.61 -23.59 8.24
CA VAL A 302 11.16 -23.74 9.64
C VAL A 302 10.75 -25.18 9.95
N LEU A 303 9.99 -25.82 9.06
CA LEU A 303 9.54 -27.21 9.20
C LEU A 303 10.71 -28.20 9.13
N LYS A 304 11.63 -27.99 8.18
CA LYS A 304 12.85 -28.79 8.03
C LYS A 304 13.80 -28.73 9.24
N ASN A 305 13.68 -27.71 10.09
CA ASN A 305 14.43 -27.57 11.34
C ASN A 305 13.59 -27.92 12.59
N GLU A 306 12.46 -28.63 12.42
CA GLU A 306 11.55 -29.07 13.49
C GLU A 306 10.86 -27.93 14.30
N LEU A 307 11.00 -26.68 13.87
CA LEU A 307 10.45 -25.49 14.56
C LEU A 307 8.99 -25.17 14.20
N GLY A 308 8.35 -25.95 13.33
CA GLY A 308 7.01 -25.67 12.77
C GLY A 308 5.90 -25.46 13.80
N LEU A 309 5.93 -26.17 14.92
CA LEU A 309 4.97 -25.97 16.01
C LEU A 309 5.36 -24.79 16.91
N ASP A 310 6.65 -24.55 17.15
CA ASP A 310 7.12 -23.45 18.01
C ASP A 310 6.96 -22.06 17.39
N LEU A 311 6.96 -21.97 16.05
CA LEU A 311 6.76 -20.73 15.30
C LEU A 311 5.36 -20.60 14.67
N ALA A 312 4.46 -21.58 14.86
CA ALA A 312 3.05 -21.48 14.47
C ALA A 312 2.44 -20.17 15.03
N ASN A 313 1.64 -19.44 14.24
CA ASN A 313 1.11 -18.13 14.66
C ASN A 313 0.21 -18.19 15.91
N SER A 314 -0.34 -19.36 16.19
CA SER A 314 -1.25 -19.61 17.31
C SER A 314 -1.21 -21.07 17.74
N PHE A 315 -1.72 -21.35 18.94
CA PHE A 315 -1.91 -22.70 19.47
C PHE A 315 -3.39 -23.03 19.60
N LEU A 316 -3.69 -24.32 19.42
CA LEU A 316 -4.89 -24.97 19.92
C LEU A 316 -4.45 -26.10 20.85
N ILE A 317 -4.97 -26.14 22.07
CA ILE A 317 -4.47 -27.04 23.13
C ILE A 317 -5.63 -27.77 23.77
N VAL A 318 -5.50 -29.08 23.96
CA VAL A 318 -6.42 -29.88 24.80
C VAL A 318 -5.67 -30.33 26.04
N ALA A 319 -6.03 -29.79 27.20
CA ALA A 319 -5.42 -30.04 28.50
C ALA A 319 -6.34 -30.89 29.40
N ARG A 320 -5.77 -31.87 30.11
CA ARG A 320 -6.51 -32.78 31.03
C ARG A 320 -5.80 -32.95 32.37
N THR A 321 -6.60 -33.21 33.40
CA THR A 321 -6.13 -33.48 34.78
C THR A 321 -5.84 -34.96 35.05
N SER A 322 -6.39 -35.87 34.24
CA SER A 322 -6.08 -37.29 34.21
C SER A 322 -5.05 -37.60 33.11
N LYS A 323 -4.32 -38.72 33.25
CA LYS A 323 -3.61 -39.34 32.12
C LYS A 323 -4.53 -40.36 31.49
N THR A 324 -5.14 -40.00 30.37
CA THR A 324 -5.87 -40.96 29.56
C THR A 324 -4.91 -41.90 28.84
N LYS A 325 -5.32 -43.16 28.63
CA LYS A 325 -4.78 -43.91 27.48
C LYS A 325 -5.26 -43.17 26.25
N LEU A 326 -4.38 -42.41 25.59
CA LEU A 326 -4.69 -41.88 24.27
C LEU A 326 -5.16 -43.05 23.40
N PRO A 327 -6.29 -42.95 22.67
CA PRO A 327 -6.39 -43.70 21.42
C PRO A 327 -5.17 -43.28 20.61
N SER A 328 -4.37 -44.24 20.13
CA SER A 328 -3.18 -43.96 19.34
C SER A 328 -3.54 -42.93 18.28
N SER A 329 -2.99 -41.73 18.35
CA SER A 329 -3.53 -40.57 17.64
C SER A 329 -3.16 -40.67 16.17
N GLU A 330 -4.00 -41.37 15.41
CA GLU A 330 -3.86 -41.57 13.98
C GLU A 330 -3.95 -40.22 13.23
N VAL A 331 -4.62 -39.22 13.80
CA VAL A 331 -4.73 -37.86 13.25
C VAL A 331 -3.38 -37.14 13.14
N LEU A 332 -3.08 -36.64 11.94
CA LEU A 332 -1.93 -35.79 11.65
C LEU A 332 -2.34 -34.34 11.39
N ALA A 333 -3.41 -34.12 10.61
CA ALA A 333 -3.94 -32.79 10.31
C ALA A 333 -5.42 -32.83 9.88
N TYR A 334 -6.07 -31.68 9.99
CA TYR A 334 -7.36 -31.34 9.38
C TYR A 334 -7.17 -30.21 8.37
N HIS A 335 -8.00 -30.15 7.34
CA HIS A 335 -8.11 -29.05 6.39
C HIS A 335 -9.59 -28.78 6.04
N TYR A 336 -9.96 -27.52 5.79
CA TYR A 336 -11.33 -27.05 5.72
C TYR A 336 -11.58 -26.13 4.51
N SER A 337 -12.61 -26.44 3.71
CA SER A 337 -13.03 -25.61 2.56
C SER A 337 -14.33 -24.86 2.84
N THR A 338 -14.42 -24.19 4.00
CA THR A 338 -15.63 -23.49 4.50
C THR A 338 -15.97 -22.18 3.78
N HIS A 339 -15.15 -21.72 2.83
CA HIS A 339 -15.41 -20.50 2.05
C HIS A 339 -16.39 -20.71 0.87
N ARG A 340 -16.70 -21.97 0.55
CA ARG A 340 -17.66 -22.36 -0.50
C ARG A 340 -19.11 -22.13 -0.06
N ALA A 341 -20.08 -22.49 -0.90
CA ALA A 341 -21.49 -22.56 -0.49
C ALA A 341 -21.75 -23.75 0.46
N LYS A 342 -22.80 -23.66 1.29
CA LYS A 342 -23.12 -24.61 2.38
C LYS A 342 -23.00 -26.09 1.99
N ALA A 343 -23.57 -26.48 0.86
CA ALA A 343 -23.59 -27.86 0.34
C ALA A 343 -22.21 -28.40 -0.13
N PHE A 344 -21.21 -27.53 -0.26
CA PHE A 344 -19.86 -27.85 -0.74
C PHE A 344 -18.77 -27.60 0.32
N CYS A 345 -19.16 -27.20 1.54
CA CYS A 345 -18.26 -27.05 2.67
C CYS A 345 -17.82 -28.44 3.16
N LYS A 346 -16.50 -28.72 3.15
CA LYS A 346 -15.93 -30.03 3.52
C LYS A 346 -14.87 -29.93 4.63
N GLU A 347 -14.64 -31.06 5.28
CA GLU A 347 -13.42 -31.38 6.03
C GLU A 347 -12.63 -32.46 5.27
N THR A 348 -11.31 -32.26 5.21
CA THR A 348 -10.32 -33.25 4.76
C THR A 348 -9.41 -33.59 5.95
N LEU A 349 -9.30 -34.86 6.28
CA LEU A 349 -8.68 -35.40 7.48
C LEU A 349 -7.55 -36.37 7.12
N PHE A 350 -6.34 -36.11 7.62
CA PHE A 350 -5.14 -36.91 7.34
C PHE A 350 -4.85 -37.87 8.51
N LEU A 351 -4.84 -39.18 8.24
CA LEU A 351 -4.74 -40.24 9.24
C LEU A 351 -3.56 -41.20 8.96
N ASN A 352 -2.58 -41.24 9.85
CA ASN A 352 -1.57 -42.30 9.88
C ASN A 352 -2.23 -43.63 10.32
N THR A 353 -2.36 -44.57 9.40
CA THR A 353 -2.95 -45.88 9.67
C THR A 353 -1.99 -46.78 10.45
N LYS A 354 -2.52 -47.81 11.13
CA LYS A 354 -1.73 -48.84 11.86
C LYS A 354 -0.75 -49.65 11.00
N LYS A 355 -0.65 -49.37 9.69
CA LYS A 355 0.32 -49.95 8.74
C LYS A 355 1.47 -48.99 8.39
N GLY A 356 1.45 -47.74 8.84
CA GLY A 356 2.42 -46.70 8.51
C GLY A 356 2.09 -45.88 7.25
N ASN A 357 1.06 -46.27 6.50
CA ASN A 357 0.55 -45.48 5.37
C ASN A 357 -0.44 -44.41 5.87
N ILE A 358 -0.55 -43.28 5.17
CA ILE A 358 -1.53 -42.24 5.49
C ILE A 358 -2.77 -42.38 4.59
N GLU A 359 -3.95 -42.46 5.22
CA GLU A 359 -5.27 -42.35 4.58
C GLU A 359 -5.72 -40.88 4.65
N VAL A 360 -6.29 -40.38 3.56
CA VAL A 360 -6.96 -39.07 3.51
C VAL A 360 -8.46 -39.34 3.47
N GLN A 361 -9.22 -38.82 4.43
CA GLN A 361 -10.68 -38.95 4.49
C GLN A 361 -11.33 -37.59 4.23
N CYS A 362 -12.31 -37.52 3.33
CA CYS A 362 -13.06 -36.30 3.01
C CYS A 362 -14.54 -36.48 3.34
N LYS A 363 -15.17 -35.47 3.96
CA LYS A 363 -16.60 -35.46 4.28
C LYS A 363 -17.19 -34.07 4.11
N LEU A 364 -18.47 -33.98 3.73
CA LEU A 364 -19.22 -32.72 3.83
C LEU A 364 -19.45 -32.35 5.30
N LEU A 365 -19.48 -31.05 5.59
CA LEU A 365 -19.70 -30.50 6.93
C LEU A 365 -21.19 -30.43 7.29
N GLU A 366 -22.09 -30.49 6.31
CA GLU A 366 -23.51 -30.75 6.48
C GLU A 366 -23.98 -31.85 5.53
N SER A 367 -24.87 -32.72 6.03
CA SER A 367 -25.53 -33.77 5.26
C SER A 367 -26.91 -33.32 4.78
N SER A 368 -26.95 -32.36 3.85
CA SER A 368 -28.19 -31.95 3.18
C SER A 368 -28.64 -32.98 2.13
N GLU A 369 -29.94 -33.27 2.04
CA GLU A 369 -30.48 -34.05 0.93
C GLU A 369 -30.20 -33.33 -0.40
N PHE A 370 -29.49 -34.02 -1.31
CA PHE A 370 -28.89 -33.40 -2.52
C PHE A 370 -29.89 -33.30 -3.68
N SER A 371 -31.13 -32.86 -3.40
CA SER A 371 -32.27 -32.88 -4.33
C SER A 371 -32.28 -31.73 -5.33
N ASP A 372 -32.20 -30.49 -4.85
CA ASP A 372 -32.70 -29.32 -5.58
C ASP A 372 -31.61 -28.38 -6.15
N LEU A 373 -30.33 -28.72 -5.99
CA LEU A 373 -29.19 -27.98 -6.56
C LEU A 373 -28.40 -28.79 -7.61
N LYS A 374 -29.12 -29.54 -8.46
CA LYS A 374 -28.59 -29.95 -9.77
C LYS A 374 -28.64 -28.78 -10.75
N ASP A 375 -27.70 -27.86 -10.59
CA ASP A 375 -27.25 -27.03 -11.71
C ASP A 375 -26.75 -27.97 -12.81
N GLN A 376 -27.28 -27.83 -14.03
CA GLN A 376 -27.02 -28.81 -15.09
C GLN A 376 -25.58 -28.72 -15.63
N GLU A 377 -24.93 -27.55 -15.49
CA GLU A 377 -23.62 -27.29 -16.08
C GLU A 377 -22.44 -27.61 -15.13
N LEU A 378 -22.68 -27.86 -13.83
CA LEU A 378 -21.64 -28.07 -12.81
C LEU A 378 -21.97 -29.26 -11.90
N THR A 379 -21.10 -30.28 -11.90
CA THR A 379 -21.18 -31.43 -10.98
C THR A 379 -20.09 -31.35 -9.91
N HIS A 380 -20.46 -31.73 -8.68
CA HIS A 380 -19.55 -31.91 -7.54
C HIS A 380 -19.40 -33.40 -7.21
N HIS A 381 -18.16 -33.88 -7.12
CA HIS A 381 -17.77 -35.24 -6.78
C HIS A 381 -16.94 -35.20 -5.49
N LEU A 382 -17.26 -36.07 -4.52
CA LEU A 382 -16.48 -36.20 -3.28
C LEU A 382 -15.81 -37.58 -3.25
N GLU A 383 -14.48 -37.62 -3.30
CA GLU A 383 -13.72 -38.83 -2.99
C GLU A 383 -13.61 -38.98 -1.47
N GLU A 384 -14.50 -39.77 -0.85
CA GLU A 384 -14.54 -39.94 0.61
C GLU A 384 -13.22 -40.44 1.22
N ARG A 385 -12.42 -41.20 0.45
CA ARG A 385 -11.15 -41.81 0.89
C ARG A 385 -10.13 -41.86 -0.25
N ALA A 386 -9.00 -41.21 -0.05
CA ALA A 386 -7.83 -41.28 -0.93
C ALA A 386 -6.59 -41.81 -0.19
N VAL A 387 -5.59 -42.27 -0.94
CA VAL A 387 -4.25 -42.56 -0.41
C VAL A 387 -3.43 -41.29 -0.46
N TYR A 388 -2.75 -40.93 0.63
CA TYR A 388 -1.88 -39.75 0.66
C TYR A 388 -0.72 -39.87 -0.33
N ILE A 389 -0.45 -38.79 -1.09
CA ILE A 389 0.56 -38.76 -2.15
C ILE A 389 1.72 -37.88 -1.71
N LYS A 390 2.87 -38.49 -1.46
CA LYS A 390 4.10 -37.81 -1.01
C LYS A 390 4.89 -37.27 -2.20
N GLY A 391 5.10 -35.96 -2.26
CA GLY A 391 5.80 -35.28 -3.37
C GLY A 391 5.71 -33.75 -3.28
N LYS A 392 6.34 -33.04 -4.22
CA LYS A 392 6.28 -31.57 -4.31
C LYS A 392 5.01 -31.16 -5.07
N LEU A 393 4.24 -30.19 -4.56
CA LEU A 393 3.15 -29.58 -5.33
C LEU A 393 3.71 -28.76 -6.51
N LEU A 394 3.03 -28.82 -7.66
CA LEU A 394 3.43 -28.08 -8.86
C LEU A 394 3.27 -26.56 -8.67
N SER A 395 2.39 -26.11 -7.77
CA SER A 395 2.31 -24.70 -7.34
C SER A 395 3.63 -24.18 -6.76
N CYS A 396 4.41 -25.01 -6.07
CA CYS A 396 5.68 -24.58 -5.47
C CYS A 396 6.73 -24.21 -6.53
N ASP A 397 6.74 -24.86 -7.71
CA ASP A 397 7.59 -24.44 -8.84
C ASP A 397 7.27 -23.03 -9.34
N PHE A 398 6.01 -22.58 -9.23
CA PHE A 398 5.63 -21.21 -9.55
C PHE A 398 6.11 -20.22 -8.48
N ILE A 399 5.96 -20.57 -7.20
CA ILE A 399 6.43 -19.77 -6.07
C ILE A 399 7.95 -19.55 -6.16
N ASP A 400 8.72 -20.62 -6.43
CA ASP A 400 10.19 -20.57 -6.60
C ASP A 400 10.64 -19.60 -7.71
N ILE A 401 9.84 -19.44 -8.77
CA ILE A 401 10.11 -18.50 -9.85
C ILE A 401 9.77 -17.07 -9.39
N VAL A 402 8.50 -16.81 -9.07
CA VAL A 402 7.99 -15.44 -8.99
C VAL A 402 8.38 -14.69 -7.72
N THR A 403 8.86 -15.38 -6.69
CA THR A 403 9.37 -14.75 -5.45
C THR A 403 10.84 -14.33 -5.56
N ARG A 404 11.56 -14.75 -6.60
CA ARG A 404 12.98 -14.47 -6.81
C ARG A 404 13.17 -13.10 -7.48
N ASP A 405 14.08 -12.26 -6.97
CA ASP A 405 14.51 -11.07 -7.72
C ASP A 405 15.21 -11.48 -9.03
N GLY A 406 14.93 -10.76 -10.12
CA GLY A 406 15.37 -11.13 -11.47
C GLY A 406 14.63 -12.34 -12.03
N TRP A 407 13.33 -12.49 -11.73
CA TRP A 407 12.47 -13.45 -12.44
C TRP A 407 11.98 -12.87 -13.78
N SER A 408 11.79 -13.73 -14.77
CA SER A 408 11.32 -13.35 -16.11
C SER A 408 9.92 -13.87 -16.43
N ILE A 409 9.19 -13.14 -17.27
CA ILE A 409 7.88 -13.58 -17.80
C ILE A 409 8.05 -14.81 -18.71
N GLU A 410 9.25 -15.00 -19.24
CA GLU A 410 9.71 -16.15 -20.03
C GLU A 410 9.81 -17.42 -19.18
N GLU A 411 10.38 -17.36 -17.96
CA GLU A 411 10.37 -18.47 -17.00
C GLU A 411 8.93 -18.86 -16.60
N MET A 412 8.06 -17.87 -16.34
CA MET A 412 6.65 -18.09 -16.03
C MET A 412 5.89 -18.71 -17.21
N GLY A 413 6.22 -18.31 -18.45
CA GLY A 413 5.70 -18.91 -19.68
C GLY A 413 6.17 -20.35 -19.89
N LEU A 414 7.43 -20.66 -19.55
CA LEU A 414 7.97 -22.03 -19.56
C LEU A 414 7.30 -22.91 -18.49
N PHE A 415 7.04 -22.38 -17.29
CA PHE A 415 6.23 -23.06 -16.27
C PHE A 415 4.83 -23.39 -16.81
N CYS A 416 4.14 -22.44 -17.44
CA CYS A 416 2.81 -22.66 -18.01
C CYS A 416 2.82 -23.72 -19.14
N LYS A 417 3.89 -23.77 -19.95
CA LYS A 417 4.07 -24.82 -20.98
C LYS A 417 4.30 -26.20 -20.37
N LYS A 418 5.19 -26.31 -19.36
CA LYS A 418 5.41 -27.54 -18.57
C LYS A 418 4.10 -28.02 -17.93
N TYR A 419 3.34 -27.11 -17.35
CA TYR A 419 2.04 -27.36 -16.74
C TYR A 419 1.02 -27.92 -17.75
N LEU A 420 0.83 -27.30 -18.92
CA LEU A 420 -0.09 -27.82 -19.94
C LEU A 420 0.28 -29.22 -20.44
N LEU A 421 1.58 -29.52 -20.59
CA LEU A 421 2.04 -30.86 -20.96
C LEU A 421 1.72 -31.90 -19.87
N ILE A 422 1.85 -31.53 -18.58
CA ILE A 422 1.44 -32.37 -17.45
C ILE A 422 -0.08 -32.61 -17.49
N VAL A 423 -0.90 -31.56 -17.66
CA VAL A 423 -2.35 -31.66 -17.81
C VAL A 423 -2.74 -32.60 -18.95
N SER A 424 -2.11 -32.44 -20.13
CA SER A 424 -2.34 -33.34 -21.27
C SER A 424 -1.99 -34.79 -20.96
N SER A 425 -0.87 -35.06 -20.26
CA SER A 425 -0.47 -36.41 -19.88
C SER A 425 -1.44 -37.09 -18.88
N LEU A 426 -2.10 -36.30 -18.03
CA LEU A 426 -3.08 -36.79 -17.05
C LEU A 426 -4.42 -37.14 -17.72
N ILE A 427 -4.84 -36.35 -18.72
CA ILE A 427 -6.06 -36.58 -19.51
C ILE A 427 -5.84 -37.71 -20.53
N LEU A 428 -4.76 -37.66 -21.31
CA LEU A 428 -4.48 -38.53 -22.46
C LEU A 428 -3.36 -39.52 -22.15
N LYS A 429 -3.59 -40.40 -21.17
CA LYS A 429 -2.61 -41.35 -20.59
C LYS A 429 -1.87 -42.26 -21.60
N ASN A 430 -2.34 -42.35 -22.84
CA ASN A 430 -1.75 -43.18 -23.90
C ASN A 430 -1.27 -42.38 -25.14
N ASP A 431 -1.58 -41.10 -25.27
CA ASP A 431 -1.22 -40.28 -26.46
C ASP A 431 -1.16 -38.78 -26.11
N PRO A 432 -0.06 -38.31 -25.46
CA PRO A 432 0.06 -36.93 -24.99
C PRO A 432 0.28 -35.95 -26.15
N ILE A 433 -0.49 -34.86 -26.16
CA ILE A 433 -0.42 -33.82 -27.20
C ILE A 433 0.90 -33.07 -27.06
N LYS A 434 1.70 -33.02 -28.13
CA LYS A 434 3.03 -32.40 -28.15
C LYS A 434 3.02 -30.87 -28.27
N GLU A 435 2.00 -30.32 -28.92
CA GLU A 435 1.82 -28.88 -29.11
C GLU A 435 0.38 -28.51 -28.74
N ILE A 436 0.23 -27.64 -27.75
CA ILE A 436 -1.06 -27.25 -27.16
C ILE A 436 -1.21 -25.75 -27.37
N ASP A 437 -2.18 -25.34 -28.18
CA ASP A 437 -2.57 -23.93 -28.35
C ASP A 437 -3.53 -23.47 -27.23
N ILE A 438 -3.65 -22.17 -26.97
CA ILE A 438 -4.59 -21.62 -25.98
C ILE A 438 -6.06 -21.93 -26.26
N ASP A 439 -6.46 -22.12 -27.52
CA ASP A 439 -7.81 -22.54 -27.91
C ASP A 439 -7.97 -24.07 -28.02
N THR A 440 -6.96 -24.86 -27.61
CA THR A 440 -7.09 -26.32 -27.43
C THR A 440 -8.16 -26.61 -26.39
N SER A 441 -9.09 -27.51 -26.72
CA SER A 441 -10.20 -27.90 -25.85
C SER A 441 -9.85 -29.11 -24.99
N PHE A 442 -10.06 -29.00 -23.68
CA PHE A 442 -9.97 -30.08 -22.70
C PHE A 442 -11.36 -30.43 -22.15
N PRO A 443 -11.62 -31.70 -21.75
CA PRO A 443 -12.85 -32.10 -21.07
C PRO A 443 -13.13 -31.24 -19.82
N GLY A 444 -14.40 -30.93 -19.54
CA GLY A 444 -14.77 -29.99 -18.46
C GLY A 444 -14.47 -30.45 -17.03
N ASN A 445 -14.16 -31.73 -16.81
CA ASN A 445 -13.56 -32.24 -15.56
C ASN A 445 -12.06 -31.96 -15.42
N SER A 446 -11.45 -31.22 -16.36
CA SER A 446 -10.08 -30.71 -16.27
C SER A 446 -9.99 -29.40 -15.46
N ILE A 447 -11.11 -28.85 -15.00
CA ILE A 447 -11.19 -27.54 -14.32
C ILE A 447 -10.46 -27.49 -12.96
N ASP A 448 -10.24 -28.65 -12.34
CA ASP A 448 -9.45 -28.84 -11.12
C ASP A 448 -8.04 -29.37 -11.36
N LEU A 449 -7.60 -29.52 -12.61
CA LEU A 449 -6.20 -29.83 -12.94
C LEU A 449 -5.30 -28.59 -12.79
N VAL A 450 -5.48 -27.81 -11.73
CA VAL A 450 -4.66 -26.62 -11.40
C VAL A 450 -3.36 -27.03 -10.69
N PRO A 451 -2.28 -26.23 -10.71
CA PRO A 451 -0.99 -26.58 -10.08
C PRO A 451 -1.06 -26.88 -8.57
N GLN A 452 -2.03 -26.31 -7.85
CA GLN A 452 -2.30 -26.59 -6.43
C GLN A 452 -2.85 -28.01 -6.18
N ASN A 453 -3.39 -28.66 -7.22
CA ASN A 453 -4.01 -29.98 -7.16
C ASN A 453 -3.14 -31.08 -7.84
N ILE A 454 -1.91 -30.74 -8.24
CA ILE A 454 -0.98 -31.64 -8.93
C ILE A 454 0.29 -31.81 -8.09
N ILE A 455 0.49 -33.02 -7.55
CA ILE A 455 1.70 -33.42 -6.83
C ILE A 455 2.64 -34.16 -7.79
N ILE A 456 3.87 -33.70 -7.90
CA ILE A 456 4.97 -34.44 -8.53
C ILE A 456 5.54 -35.39 -7.48
N ASN A 457 5.26 -36.69 -7.62
CA ASN A 457 5.67 -37.69 -6.64
C ASN A 457 7.19 -37.95 -6.67
N GLN A 458 7.69 -38.74 -5.72
CA GLN A 458 9.13 -39.06 -5.59
C GLN A 458 9.76 -39.73 -6.82
N ASN A 459 8.97 -40.31 -7.74
CA ASN A 459 9.44 -40.89 -9.00
C ASN A 459 9.39 -39.90 -10.18
N GLY A 460 9.07 -38.62 -9.93
CA GLY A 460 8.89 -37.58 -10.94
C GLY A 460 7.57 -37.67 -11.72
N LEU A 461 6.63 -38.53 -11.31
CA LEU A 461 5.35 -38.71 -12.00
C LEU A 461 4.29 -37.76 -11.44
N PRO A 462 3.54 -37.04 -12.30
CA PRO A 462 2.43 -36.20 -11.86
C PRO A 462 1.27 -37.05 -11.36
N CYS A 463 0.74 -36.65 -10.21
CA CYS A 463 -0.40 -37.26 -9.53
C CYS A 463 -1.40 -36.17 -9.17
N THR A 464 -2.69 -36.48 -9.19
CA THR A 464 -3.77 -35.52 -8.94
C THR A 464 -4.41 -35.76 -7.59
N ILE A 465 -4.75 -34.67 -6.90
CA ILE A 465 -5.57 -34.63 -5.69
C ILE A 465 -6.75 -33.67 -5.90
N ASP A 466 -7.74 -33.72 -5.01
CA ASP A 466 -8.85 -32.74 -4.92
C ASP A 466 -9.60 -32.47 -6.25
N GLN A 467 -9.82 -33.53 -7.05
CA GLN A 467 -10.64 -33.47 -8.26
C GLN A 467 -12.13 -33.57 -7.90
N GLU A 468 -12.75 -32.42 -7.61
CA GLU A 468 -14.13 -32.37 -7.13
C GLU A 468 -15.10 -31.80 -8.17
N TRP A 469 -14.64 -30.92 -9.04
CA TRP A 469 -15.49 -30.18 -9.97
C TRP A 469 -15.41 -30.71 -11.39
N ALA A 470 -16.58 -30.93 -11.99
CA ALA A 470 -16.71 -31.19 -13.41
C ALA A 470 -17.68 -30.19 -14.04
N TRP A 471 -17.18 -29.40 -15.00
CA TRP A 471 -18.01 -28.58 -15.87
C TRP A 471 -18.58 -29.46 -17.00
N GLU A 472 -19.83 -29.23 -17.41
CA GLU A 472 -20.46 -29.98 -18.50
C GLU A 472 -19.81 -29.66 -19.86
N SER A 473 -19.56 -28.36 -20.12
CA SER A 473 -18.90 -27.92 -21.34
C SER A 473 -17.37 -28.12 -21.29
N PRO A 474 -16.72 -28.44 -22.42
CA PRO A 474 -15.26 -28.40 -22.51
C PRO A 474 -14.69 -27.01 -22.21
N ILE A 475 -13.49 -26.96 -21.62
CA ILE A 475 -12.76 -25.72 -21.29
C ILE A 475 -11.53 -25.55 -22.18
N THR A 476 -11.07 -24.32 -22.41
CA THR A 476 -9.85 -24.09 -23.21
C THR A 476 -8.58 -24.12 -22.36
N ALA A 477 -7.46 -24.53 -22.95
CA ALA A 477 -6.15 -24.49 -22.32
C ALA A 477 -5.76 -23.08 -21.82
N GLY A 478 -6.15 -22.04 -22.56
CA GLY A 478 -6.00 -20.64 -22.16
C GLY A 478 -6.83 -20.29 -20.92
N PHE A 479 -8.11 -20.69 -20.85
CA PHE A 479 -8.89 -20.50 -19.63
C PHE A 479 -8.28 -21.21 -18.42
N LEU A 480 -7.76 -22.42 -18.62
CA LEU A 480 -7.14 -23.20 -17.55
C LEU A 480 -5.83 -22.58 -17.04
N ILE A 481 -5.00 -21.98 -17.91
CA ILE A 481 -3.86 -21.13 -17.49
C ILE A 481 -4.35 -19.92 -16.72
N PHE A 482 -5.35 -19.19 -17.23
CA PHE A 482 -5.90 -18.00 -16.60
C PHE A 482 -6.34 -18.28 -15.15
N ARG A 483 -7.18 -19.30 -14.95
CA ARG A 483 -7.65 -19.78 -13.64
C ARG A 483 -6.48 -20.16 -12.73
N SER A 484 -5.52 -20.94 -13.24
CA SER A 484 -4.36 -21.40 -12.46
C SER A 484 -3.53 -20.24 -11.93
N ILE A 485 -3.15 -19.29 -12.79
CA ILE A 485 -2.33 -18.14 -12.42
C ILE A 485 -3.09 -17.15 -11.52
N LEU A 486 -4.40 -16.95 -11.74
CA LEU A 486 -5.25 -16.12 -10.88
C LEU A 486 -5.26 -16.62 -9.42
N TRP A 487 -5.39 -17.93 -9.22
CA TRP A 487 -5.39 -18.54 -7.89
C TRP A 487 -3.99 -18.68 -7.30
N LEU A 488 -2.95 -18.92 -8.11
CA LEU A 488 -1.55 -18.89 -7.65
C LEU A 488 -1.10 -17.49 -7.18
N ASN A 489 -1.51 -16.43 -7.89
CA ASN A 489 -1.33 -15.05 -7.45
C ASN A 489 -2.04 -14.76 -6.11
N SER A 490 -3.11 -15.49 -5.78
CA SER A 490 -3.81 -15.35 -4.49
C SER A 490 -3.09 -16.06 -3.33
N THR A 491 -2.27 -17.09 -3.61
CA THR A 491 -1.52 -17.84 -2.57
C THR A 491 -0.20 -17.21 -2.12
N ILE A 492 0.48 -16.43 -2.97
CA ILE A 492 1.79 -15.81 -2.64
C ILE A 492 1.65 -14.49 -1.88
N SER A 493 2.50 -14.21 -0.89
CA SER A 493 2.55 -12.92 -0.21
C SER A 493 2.94 -11.81 -1.18
N CYS A 494 4.01 -12.03 -1.95
CA CYS A 494 4.60 -11.05 -2.86
C CYS A 494 5.43 -11.67 -4.00
N TYR A 495 5.62 -10.89 -5.06
CA TYR A 495 6.52 -11.15 -6.19
C TYR A 495 7.88 -10.47 -5.97
N GLY A 496 8.97 -11.14 -6.32
CA GLY A 496 10.29 -10.51 -6.50
C GLY A 496 10.26 -9.44 -7.60
N LYS A 497 11.29 -8.59 -7.66
CA LYS A 497 11.46 -7.62 -8.74
C LYS A 497 11.68 -8.36 -10.07
N PRO A 498 10.84 -8.17 -11.10
CA PRO A 498 11.04 -8.81 -12.40
C PRO A 498 12.26 -8.22 -13.12
N GLU A 499 12.85 -9.02 -14.01
CA GLU A 499 13.90 -8.61 -14.95
C GLU A 499 13.33 -7.72 -16.06
N SER A 500 12.21 -8.14 -16.68
CA SER A 500 11.57 -7.44 -17.79
C SER A 500 10.48 -6.47 -17.32
N SER A 501 10.36 -5.34 -18.02
CA SER A 501 9.37 -4.30 -17.72
C SER A 501 8.02 -4.61 -18.37
N PHE A 502 7.00 -4.83 -17.54
CA PHE A 502 5.60 -4.99 -17.96
C PHE A 502 4.66 -4.24 -17.01
N SER A 503 3.39 -4.07 -17.40
CA SER A 503 2.40 -3.46 -16.49
C SER A 503 2.17 -4.39 -15.30
N THR A 504 2.54 -3.96 -14.10
CA THR A 504 2.41 -4.73 -12.83
C THR A 504 0.97 -4.79 -12.32
N THR A 505 0.00 -4.95 -13.21
CA THR A 505 -1.41 -5.27 -12.94
C THR A 505 -1.69 -6.72 -13.32
N LEU A 506 -2.77 -7.32 -12.81
CA LEU A 506 -3.19 -8.66 -13.23
C LEU A 506 -3.43 -8.75 -14.75
N LEU A 507 -4.09 -7.76 -15.35
CA LEU A 507 -4.25 -7.69 -16.81
C LEU A 507 -2.90 -7.65 -17.53
N GLY A 508 -1.98 -6.80 -17.07
CA GLY A 508 -0.63 -6.68 -17.64
C GLY A 508 0.18 -7.96 -17.53
N LEU A 509 0.10 -8.67 -16.40
CA LEU A 509 0.71 -9.99 -16.19
C LEU A 509 0.18 -11.02 -17.19
N PHE A 510 -1.14 -11.11 -17.36
CA PHE A 510 -1.73 -12.05 -18.32
C PHE A 510 -1.33 -11.71 -19.76
N LEU A 511 -1.43 -10.44 -20.17
CA LEU A 511 -1.03 -10.02 -21.52
C LEU A 511 0.46 -10.31 -21.79
N ALA A 512 1.34 -10.09 -20.81
CA ALA A 512 2.76 -10.42 -20.96
C ALA A 512 2.98 -11.94 -21.06
N LEU A 513 2.36 -12.73 -20.18
CA LEU A 513 2.49 -14.19 -20.11
C LEU A 513 2.10 -14.90 -21.41
N TYR A 514 0.91 -14.60 -21.96
CA TYR A 514 0.49 -15.27 -23.20
C TYR A 514 1.38 -14.91 -24.39
N ASN A 515 1.88 -13.66 -24.45
CA ASN A 515 2.81 -13.23 -25.47
C ASN A 515 4.19 -13.93 -25.34
N SER A 516 4.75 -14.10 -24.13
CA SER A 516 6.02 -14.85 -23.93
C SER A 516 5.86 -16.34 -24.24
N MET A 517 4.67 -16.90 -24.02
CA MET A 517 4.34 -18.25 -24.48
C MET A 517 4.23 -18.35 -26.02
N GLY A 518 4.08 -17.23 -26.74
CA GLY A 518 3.99 -17.15 -28.20
C GLY A 518 2.57 -16.96 -28.75
N TYR A 519 1.57 -16.80 -27.89
CA TYR A 519 0.16 -16.66 -28.30
C TYR A 519 -0.26 -15.20 -28.35
N LYS A 520 -0.86 -14.80 -29.48
CA LYS A 520 -1.45 -13.46 -29.64
C LYS A 520 -2.81 -13.41 -28.94
N ILE A 521 -2.89 -12.70 -27.83
CA ILE A 521 -4.13 -12.49 -27.07
C ILE A 521 -4.44 -11.00 -26.94
N ASN A 522 -5.72 -10.66 -26.77
CA ASN A 522 -6.18 -9.30 -26.49
C ASN A 522 -6.91 -9.22 -25.13
N GLU A 523 -7.15 -8.00 -24.66
CA GLU A 523 -7.85 -7.75 -23.39
C GLU A 523 -9.27 -8.36 -23.36
N GLU A 524 -9.98 -8.38 -24.50
CA GLU A 524 -11.33 -8.95 -24.61
C GLU A 524 -11.34 -10.45 -24.28
N LYS A 525 -10.37 -11.22 -24.78
CA LYS A 525 -10.22 -12.66 -24.48
C LYS A 525 -9.88 -12.88 -22.99
N ILE A 526 -9.03 -12.04 -22.40
CA ILE A 526 -8.74 -12.10 -20.94
C ILE A 526 -10.00 -11.78 -20.12
N ARG A 527 -10.81 -10.80 -20.53
CA ARG A 527 -12.10 -10.49 -19.91
C ARG A 527 -13.11 -11.62 -20.06
N ALA A 528 -13.13 -12.32 -21.20
CA ALA A 528 -13.97 -13.51 -21.38
C ALA A 528 -13.57 -14.66 -20.43
N TYR A 529 -12.27 -14.88 -20.20
CA TYR A 529 -11.81 -15.83 -19.18
C TYR A 529 -12.16 -15.38 -17.75
N TYR A 530 -12.08 -14.08 -17.45
CA TYR A 530 -12.49 -13.51 -16.17
C TYR A 530 -13.99 -13.73 -15.89
N GLU A 531 -14.86 -13.50 -16.88
CA GLU A 531 -16.31 -13.74 -16.74
C GLU A 531 -16.65 -15.23 -16.59
N LEU A 532 -15.92 -16.13 -17.26
CA LEU A 532 -16.12 -17.58 -17.10
C LEU A 532 -15.70 -18.06 -15.71
N GLU A 533 -14.57 -17.58 -15.17
CA GLU A 533 -14.19 -17.87 -13.78
C GLU A 533 -15.19 -17.23 -12.80
N SER A 534 -15.68 -16.02 -13.09
CA SER A 534 -16.74 -15.37 -12.30
C SER A 534 -18.05 -16.16 -12.32
N LEU A 535 -18.40 -16.82 -13.43
CA LEU A 535 -19.54 -17.74 -13.50
C LEU A 535 -19.30 -18.98 -12.63
N PHE A 536 -18.12 -19.60 -12.72
CA PHE A 536 -17.76 -20.76 -11.89
C PHE A 536 -17.82 -20.43 -10.39
N GLN A 537 -17.17 -19.35 -9.95
CA GLN A 537 -17.13 -18.96 -8.54
C GLN A 537 -18.52 -18.59 -8.00
N ARG A 538 -19.38 -17.94 -8.80
CA ARG A 538 -20.79 -17.71 -8.43
C ARG A 538 -21.55 -19.00 -8.14
N LYS A 539 -21.21 -20.13 -8.77
CA LYS A 539 -21.83 -21.44 -8.48
C LYS A 539 -21.22 -22.13 -7.25
N VAL A 540 -19.88 -22.12 -7.12
CA VAL A 540 -19.16 -22.81 -6.03
C VAL A 540 -19.23 -22.06 -4.68
N VAL A 541 -19.16 -20.73 -4.70
CA VAL A 541 -19.08 -19.87 -3.51
C VAL A 541 -20.43 -19.23 -3.18
N GLN A 542 -21.35 -19.16 -4.14
CA GLN A 542 -22.62 -18.41 -4.07
C GLN A 542 -22.44 -16.93 -3.71
N ASP A 543 -21.33 -16.35 -4.18
CA ASP A 543 -20.95 -14.95 -3.96
C ASP A 543 -20.18 -14.40 -5.17
N CYS A 544 -20.22 -13.09 -5.37
CA CYS A 544 -19.51 -12.38 -6.45
C CYS A 544 -18.16 -11.79 -6.01
N VAL A 545 -17.90 -11.69 -4.69
CA VAL A 545 -16.78 -10.91 -4.12
C VAL A 545 -15.42 -11.66 -4.20
N ALA A 546 -15.41 -12.92 -4.62
CA ALA A 546 -14.25 -13.82 -4.46
C ALA A 546 -13.06 -13.60 -5.42
N ILE A 547 -13.16 -12.78 -6.47
CA ILE A 547 -12.14 -12.67 -7.53
C ILE A 547 -11.44 -11.30 -7.49
N PRO A 548 -10.09 -11.24 -7.47
CA PRO A 548 -9.34 -10.00 -7.61
C PRO A 548 -9.57 -9.31 -8.97
N PRO A 549 -9.95 -8.02 -9.03
CA PRO A 549 -10.12 -7.30 -10.29
C PRO A 549 -8.88 -7.31 -11.18
N LEU A 550 -9.06 -7.37 -12.51
CA LEU A 550 -7.95 -7.33 -13.48
C LEU A 550 -7.06 -6.07 -13.40
N SER A 551 -7.57 -4.99 -12.81
CA SER A 551 -6.83 -3.75 -12.54
C SER A 551 -6.00 -3.78 -11.25
N SER A 552 -6.13 -4.79 -10.40
CA SER A 552 -5.34 -4.92 -9.17
C SER A 552 -3.85 -5.07 -9.48
N SER A 553 -3.02 -4.31 -8.77
CA SER A 553 -1.57 -4.40 -8.86
C SER A 553 -1.03 -5.70 -8.27
N LEU A 554 0.06 -6.20 -8.83
CA LEU A 554 0.86 -7.27 -8.23
C LEU A 554 1.53 -6.76 -6.95
N ARG A 555 1.58 -7.62 -5.93
CA ARG A 555 2.22 -7.30 -4.64
C ARG A 555 3.73 -7.43 -4.76
N MET A 556 4.44 -6.38 -5.14
CA MET A 556 5.90 -6.45 -5.31
C MET A 556 6.64 -6.37 -3.97
N SER A 557 7.59 -7.28 -3.73
CA SER A 557 8.53 -7.18 -2.61
C SER A 557 9.63 -6.17 -2.94
N ASN A 558 9.64 -5.06 -2.22
CA ASN A 558 10.78 -4.15 -2.22
C ASN A 558 10.74 -3.33 -0.93
N LEU A 559 11.83 -3.32 -0.17
CA LEU A 559 11.97 -2.44 1.01
C LEU A 559 11.77 -0.97 0.63
N ASN A 560 12.14 -0.59 -0.61
CA ASN A 560 11.87 0.74 -1.17
C ASN A 560 10.39 0.97 -1.52
N TYR A 561 9.58 -0.06 -1.80
CA TYR A 561 8.13 0.11 -1.93
C TYR A 561 7.49 0.32 -0.57
N VAL A 562 7.94 -0.41 0.46
CA VAL A 562 7.56 -0.17 1.86
C VAL A 562 7.92 1.26 2.28
N ILE A 563 9.14 1.72 2.01
CA ILE A 563 9.57 3.12 2.25
C ILE A 563 8.76 4.12 1.40
N THR A 564 8.41 3.78 0.16
CA THR A 564 7.60 4.67 -0.71
C THR A 564 6.15 4.78 -0.23
N ASP A 565 5.57 3.69 0.28
CA ASP A 565 4.23 3.69 0.84
C ASP A 565 4.20 4.36 2.22
N TYR A 566 5.19 4.14 3.09
CA TYR A 566 5.34 4.95 4.29
C TYR A 566 5.54 6.44 3.94
N LYS A 567 6.34 6.79 2.92
CA LYS A 567 6.44 8.17 2.40
C LYS A 567 5.14 8.70 1.76
N ARG A 568 4.18 7.85 1.41
CA ARG A 568 2.83 8.24 0.95
C ARG A 568 1.88 8.39 2.15
N HIS A 569 1.94 7.47 3.11
CA HIS A 569 1.16 7.49 4.33
C HIS A 569 1.55 8.67 5.23
N ILE A 570 2.84 8.98 5.35
CA ILE A 570 3.36 10.20 5.99
C ILE A 570 2.76 11.44 5.32
N ARG A 571 2.79 11.57 3.98
CA ARG A 571 2.17 12.71 3.28
C ARG A 571 0.65 12.81 3.48
N ASN A 572 -0.04 11.68 3.57
CA ASN A 572 -1.47 11.66 3.90
C ASN A 572 -1.72 12.11 5.35
N LEU A 573 -0.85 11.70 6.29
CA LEU A 573 -0.90 12.14 7.70
C LEU A 573 -0.51 13.62 7.85
N GLU A 574 0.49 14.12 7.15
CA GLU A 574 0.85 15.55 7.07
C GLU A 574 -0.32 16.39 6.56
N THR A 575 -1.03 15.89 5.54
CA THR A 575 -2.24 16.54 5.00
C THR A 575 -3.36 16.54 6.06
N ALA A 576 -3.64 15.39 6.70
CA ALA A 576 -4.65 15.27 7.74
C ALA A 576 -4.30 16.10 9.00
N LEU A 577 -3.03 16.24 9.34
CA LEU A 577 -2.54 17.10 10.42
C LEU A 577 -2.78 18.57 10.06
N THR A 578 -2.48 18.97 8.82
CA THR A 578 -2.76 20.33 8.30
C THR A 578 -4.26 20.65 8.35
N ASP A 579 -5.13 19.70 8.00
CA ASP A 579 -6.59 19.85 8.12
C ASP A 579 -7.05 19.96 9.59
N LYS A 580 -6.39 19.25 10.52
CA LYS A 580 -6.65 19.37 11.96
C LYS A 580 -6.15 20.69 12.54
N ASP A 581 -4.98 21.17 12.16
CA ASP A 581 -4.48 22.50 12.53
C ASP A 581 -5.42 23.60 12.03
N ASN A 582 -5.92 23.48 10.80
CA ASN A 582 -6.92 24.40 10.26
C ASN A 582 -8.24 24.31 11.03
N HIS A 583 -8.65 23.14 11.50
CA HIS A 583 -9.82 23.00 12.37
C HIS A 583 -9.59 23.62 13.77
N ILE A 584 -8.39 23.45 14.35
CA ILE A 584 -8.00 24.06 15.63
C ILE A 584 -8.04 25.59 15.52
N ARG A 585 -7.41 26.19 14.49
CA ARG A 585 -7.47 27.65 14.24
C ARG A 585 -8.89 28.20 14.12
N ASN A 586 -9.79 27.44 13.50
CA ASN A 586 -11.20 27.82 13.39
C ASN A 586 -11.92 27.76 14.76
N LEU A 587 -11.56 26.80 15.63
CA LEU A 587 -12.08 26.73 17.00
C LEU A 587 -11.49 27.84 17.89
N GLU A 588 -10.20 28.12 17.78
CA GLU A 588 -9.51 29.22 18.49
C GLU A 588 -10.15 30.57 18.18
N HIS A 589 -10.38 30.89 16.89
CA HIS A 589 -11.05 32.13 16.49
C HIS A 589 -12.53 32.18 16.94
N LEU A 590 -13.23 31.05 16.94
CA LEU A 590 -14.61 30.99 17.46
C LEU A 590 -14.64 31.21 18.99
N LEU A 591 -13.61 30.76 19.71
CA LEU A 591 -13.43 30.96 21.15
C LEU A 591 -13.04 32.41 21.47
N GLU A 592 -12.16 33.04 20.68
CA GLU A 592 -11.88 34.49 20.72
C GLU A 592 -13.16 35.32 20.54
N VAL A 593 -13.96 35.02 19.51
CA VAL A 593 -15.27 35.68 19.28
C VAL A 593 -16.25 35.45 20.44
N LYS A 594 -16.14 34.32 21.17
CA LYS A 594 -16.94 34.07 22.38
C LYS A 594 -16.44 34.82 23.60
N ASN A 595 -15.13 34.97 23.79
CA ASN A 595 -14.56 35.76 24.87
C ASN A 595 -14.93 37.24 24.74
N ASN A 596 -14.80 37.82 23.54
CA ASN A 596 -15.22 39.20 23.26
C ASN A 596 -16.72 39.43 23.54
N TYR A 597 -17.55 38.39 23.36
CA TYR A 597 -18.98 38.43 23.71
C TYR A 597 -19.23 38.30 25.23
N ILE A 598 -18.36 37.60 25.97
CA ILE A 598 -18.39 37.54 27.44
C ILE A 598 -17.99 38.90 28.02
N GLU A 599 -16.90 39.52 27.56
CA GLU A 599 -16.49 40.89 27.97
C GLU A 599 -17.63 41.90 27.72
N THR A 600 -18.34 41.77 26.60
CA THR A 600 -19.53 42.60 26.28
C THR A 600 -20.68 42.37 27.27
N LEU A 601 -20.86 41.15 27.79
CA LEU A 601 -21.86 40.85 28.81
C LEU A 601 -21.42 41.31 30.21
N GLU A 602 -20.13 41.25 30.53
CA GLU A 602 -19.55 41.71 31.79
C GLU A 602 -19.73 43.22 31.95
N HIS A 603 -19.42 44.02 30.92
CA HIS A 603 -19.76 45.45 30.93
C HIS A 603 -21.26 45.73 31.07
N VAL A 604 -22.14 44.88 30.52
CA VAL A 604 -23.61 45.01 30.71
C VAL A 604 -24.04 44.63 32.13
N ILE A 605 -23.26 43.83 32.86
CA ILE A 605 -23.47 43.54 34.28
C ILE A 605 -23.01 44.72 35.14
N GLU A 606 -21.83 45.30 34.88
CA GLU A 606 -21.36 46.53 35.56
C GLU A 606 -22.38 47.68 35.44
N ASP A 607 -22.92 47.90 34.24
CA ASP A 607 -23.96 48.91 33.94
C ASP A 607 -25.29 48.63 34.68
N LYS A 608 -25.53 47.38 35.11
CA LYS A 608 -26.70 46.97 35.90
C LYS A 608 -26.46 47.08 37.39
N ASP A 609 -25.30 46.67 37.87
CA ASP A 609 -24.93 46.78 39.29
C ASP A 609 -24.83 48.26 39.69
N GLN A 610 -24.25 49.11 38.84
CA GLN A 610 -24.26 50.55 39.04
C GLN A 610 -25.70 51.13 39.09
N HIS A 611 -26.64 50.56 38.33
CA HIS A 611 -28.05 50.96 38.37
C HIS A 611 -28.77 50.44 39.64
N ILE A 612 -28.35 49.31 40.21
CA ILE A 612 -28.84 48.80 41.50
C ILE A 612 -28.38 49.72 42.63
N GLU A 613 -27.09 50.07 42.70
CA GLU A 613 -26.54 50.99 43.72
C GLU A 613 -27.27 52.36 43.72
N ASN A 614 -27.62 52.89 42.54
CA ASN A 614 -28.43 54.11 42.41
C ASN A 614 -29.87 53.94 42.96
N ILE A 615 -30.47 52.75 42.84
CA ILE A 615 -31.80 52.44 43.42
C ILE A 615 -31.70 52.28 44.94
N GLU A 616 -30.63 51.69 45.45
CA GLU A 616 -30.37 51.53 46.89
C GLU A 616 -30.15 52.89 47.58
N HIS A 617 -29.37 53.80 46.99
CA HIS A 617 -29.25 55.18 47.47
C HIS A 617 -30.60 55.91 47.45
N MET A 618 -31.42 55.72 46.40
CA MET A 618 -32.78 56.27 46.35
C MET A 618 -33.69 55.71 47.44
N LEU A 619 -33.54 54.44 47.84
CA LEU A 619 -34.28 53.84 48.95
C LEU A 619 -33.84 54.43 50.28
N GLU A 620 -32.54 54.58 50.52
CA GLU A 620 -31.99 55.16 51.75
C GLU A 620 -32.44 56.62 51.95
N GLU A 621 -32.57 57.40 50.87
CA GLU A 621 -33.20 58.73 50.90
C GLU A 621 -34.69 58.68 51.30
N LYS A 622 -35.44 57.64 50.91
CA LYS A 622 -36.85 57.48 51.32
C LYS A 622 -36.99 57.03 52.76
N GLU A 623 -36.11 56.17 53.27
CA GLU A 623 -36.10 55.80 54.68
C GLU A 623 -35.79 57.02 55.57
N LYS A 624 -34.80 57.84 55.19
CA LYS A 624 -34.51 59.12 55.86
C LYS A 624 -35.72 60.06 55.84
N LEU A 625 -36.46 60.13 54.73
CA LEU A 625 -37.70 60.92 54.63
C LEU A 625 -38.81 60.36 55.54
N ILE A 626 -38.99 59.04 55.61
CA ILE A 626 -39.96 58.39 56.51
C ILE A 626 -39.65 58.74 57.97
N GLY A 627 -38.40 58.61 58.41
CA GLY A 627 -38.00 58.98 59.78
C GLY A 627 -38.26 60.45 60.13
N THR A 628 -38.14 61.39 59.16
CA THR A 628 -38.52 62.79 59.40
C THR A 628 -40.04 62.99 59.51
N LEU A 629 -40.84 62.18 58.82
CA LEU A 629 -42.31 62.20 58.94
C LEU A 629 -42.77 61.60 60.26
N GLU A 630 -42.16 60.51 60.72
CA GLU A 630 -42.40 59.90 62.04
C GLU A 630 -42.05 60.86 63.17
N HIS A 631 -40.92 61.58 63.09
CA HIS A 631 -40.57 62.61 64.07
C HIS A 631 -41.59 63.76 64.09
N ALA A 632 -42.05 64.20 62.92
CA ALA A 632 -43.09 65.23 62.80
C ALA A 632 -44.48 64.78 63.30
N ILE A 633 -44.76 63.47 63.33
CA ILE A 633 -45.95 62.90 63.99
C ILE A 633 -45.76 62.96 65.52
N GLY A 634 -44.64 62.46 66.05
CA GLY A 634 -44.38 62.50 67.49
C GLY A 634 -44.28 63.93 68.08
N ASP A 635 -43.89 64.92 67.27
CA ASP A 635 -43.98 66.34 67.64
C ASP A 635 -45.42 66.86 67.70
N LYS A 636 -46.34 66.30 66.90
CA LYS A 636 -47.78 66.60 66.99
C LYS A 636 -48.46 65.89 68.15
N ASP A 637 -48.05 64.66 68.46
CA ASP A 637 -48.60 63.92 69.61
C ASP A 637 -48.23 64.64 70.93
N ARG A 638 -46.98 65.07 71.07
CA ARG A 638 -46.57 65.99 72.17
C ARG A 638 -47.32 67.33 72.13
N HIS A 639 -47.80 67.77 70.97
CA HIS A 639 -48.64 68.97 70.86
C HIS A 639 -50.09 68.74 71.30
N ILE A 640 -50.58 67.48 71.25
CA ILE A 640 -51.87 67.06 71.81
C ILE A 640 -51.76 66.93 73.33
N GLU A 641 -50.71 66.27 73.87
CA GLU A 641 -50.45 66.24 75.32
C GLU A 641 -50.40 67.64 75.94
N ASN A 642 -49.77 68.61 75.26
CA ASN A 642 -49.74 70.00 75.72
C ASN A 642 -51.11 70.71 75.65
N ILE A 643 -52.02 70.28 74.78
CA ILE A 643 -53.40 70.79 74.72
C ILE A 643 -54.26 70.16 75.81
N GLU A 644 -54.05 68.88 76.12
CA GLU A 644 -54.70 68.16 77.22
C GLU A 644 -54.24 68.70 78.58
N TYR A 645 -52.93 68.96 78.75
CA TYR A 645 -52.40 69.64 79.94
C TYR A 645 -52.90 71.10 80.06
N MET A 646 -53.06 71.83 78.94
CA MET A 646 -53.71 73.16 78.97
C MET A 646 -55.21 73.07 79.30
N LEU A 647 -55.87 71.93 79.08
CA LEU A 647 -57.25 71.69 79.50
C LEU A 647 -57.31 71.44 81.02
N GLU A 648 -56.47 70.57 81.56
CA GLU A 648 -56.32 70.39 83.02
C GLU A 648 -55.95 71.72 83.71
N GLU A 649 -55.01 72.51 83.15
CA GLU A 649 -54.65 73.83 83.69
C GLU A 649 -55.82 74.84 83.60
N LYS A 650 -56.80 74.64 82.70
CA LYS A 650 -58.01 75.49 82.62
C LYS A 650 -59.11 75.03 83.56
N GLU A 651 -59.26 73.74 83.83
CA GLU A 651 -60.14 73.22 84.87
C GLU A 651 -59.61 73.60 86.26
N SER A 652 -58.30 73.45 86.49
CA SER A 652 -57.57 74.02 87.64
C SER A 652 -57.76 75.54 87.78
N HIS A 653 -57.88 76.28 86.67
CA HIS A 653 -58.14 77.72 86.70
C HIS A 653 -59.60 78.07 87.03
N ILE A 654 -60.56 77.18 86.74
CA ILE A 654 -61.95 77.31 87.21
C ILE A 654 -61.98 77.04 88.72
N GLU A 655 -61.35 75.96 89.17
CA GLU A 655 -61.25 75.59 90.59
C GLU A 655 -60.55 76.68 91.42
N THR A 656 -59.48 77.31 90.91
CA THR A 656 -58.85 78.47 91.57
C THR A 656 -59.64 79.79 91.45
N LEU A 657 -60.55 79.94 90.49
CA LEU A 657 -61.48 81.08 90.46
C LEU A 657 -62.60 80.90 91.49
N GLU A 658 -63.08 79.68 91.71
CA GLU A 658 -64.00 79.34 92.81
C GLU A 658 -63.30 79.49 94.18
N HIS A 659 -62.05 79.04 94.29
CA HIS A 659 -61.21 79.26 95.48
C HIS A 659 -60.96 80.76 95.72
N ALA A 660 -60.78 81.58 94.68
CA ALA A 660 -60.60 83.04 94.79
C ALA A 660 -61.89 83.80 95.17
N VAL A 661 -63.06 83.17 95.10
CA VAL A 661 -64.28 83.65 95.78
C VAL A 661 -64.16 83.33 97.27
N GLY A 662 -63.90 82.06 97.63
CA GLY A 662 -63.73 81.65 99.03
C GLY A 662 -62.60 82.34 99.79
N ASP A 663 -61.52 82.73 99.12
CA ASP A 663 -60.40 83.50 99.71
C ASP A 663 -60.76 84.96 100.02
N LYS A 664 -61.88 85.48 99.50
CA LYS A 664 -62.44 86.75 99.98
C LYS A 664 -63.30 86.57 101.22
N ASP A 665 -63.98 85.43 101.36
CA ASP A 665 -64.75 85.10 102.56
C ASP A 665 -63.80 84.78 103.74
N ARG A 666 -62.72 84.03 103.51
CA ARG A 666 -61.61 83.82 104.49
C ARG A 666 -60.92 85.11 104.94
N HIS A 667 -61.02 86.18 104.13
CA HIS A 667 -60.48 87.49 104.50
C HIS A 667 -61.41 88.30 105.43
N ILE A 668 -62.69 87.91 105.53
CA ILE A 668 -63.64 88.35 106.55
C ILE A 668 -63.43 87.52 107.83
N GLU A 669 -63.25 86.21 107.70
CA GLU A 669 -62.98 85.25 108.79
C GLU A 669 -61.75 85.66 109.63
N ASN A 670 -60.71 86.20 109.00
CA ASN A 670 -59.52 86.76 109.70
C ASN A 670 -59.78 88.07 110.47
N ILE A 671 -60.90 88.77 110.23
CA ILE A 671 -61.36 89.87 111.10
C ILE A 671 -62.19 89.30 112.27
N GLU A 672 -62.88 88.18 112.06
CA GLU A 672 -63.68 87.50 113.09
C GLU A 672 -62.80 86.78 114.13
N HIS A 673 -61.57 86.38 113.78
CA HIS A 673 -60.54 85.97 114.77
C HIS A 673 -60.08 87.14 115.69
N MET A 674 -60.35 88.42 115.36
CA MET A 674 -60.25 89.53 116.33
C MET A 674 -61.51 89.67 117.20
N LEU A 675 -62.62 89.02 116.83
CA LEU A 675 -63.83 88.86 117.64
C LEU A 675 -63.81 87.59 118.51
N GLU A 676 -62.76 86.77 118.48
CA GLU A 676 -62.52 85.80 119.57
C GLU A 676 -62.00 86.47 120.85
N GLU A 677 -61.42 87.69 120.78
CA GLU A 677 -61.35 88.57 121.97
C GLU A 677 -62.75 89.01 122.47
N LYS A 678 -63.79 88.77 121.66
CA LYS A 678 -65.22 88.87 122.01
C LYS A 678 -65.90 87.52 122.28
N GLU A 679 -65.13 86.48 122.64
CA GLU A 679 -65.63 85.46 123.60
C GLU A 679 -66.01 86.11 124.95
N SER A 680 -65.54 87.33 125.23
CA SER A 680 -66.15 88.21 126.25
C SER A 680 -67.62 88.59 125.99
N HIS A 681 -68.23 88.07 124.91
CA HIS A 681 -69.67 88.05 124.63
C HIS A 681 -70.29 86.64 124.55
N ILE A 682 -69.75 85.73 125.38
CA ILE A 682 -70.40 84.55 125.99
C ILE A 682 -71.90 84.75 126.30
N GLU A 683 -72.36 85.98 126.54
CA GLU A 683 -73.74 86.29 126.93
C GLU A 683 -74.74 86.26 125.77
N THR A 684 -74.30 86.16 124.49
CA THR A 684 -75.21 85.89 123.33
C THR A 684 -75.56 84.39 123.18
N LEU A 685 -75.44 83.67 124.29
CA LEU A 685 -75.47 82.22 124.55
C LEU A 685 -76.63 81.42 123.92
N GLU A 686 -77.76 82.06 123.60
CA GLU A 686 -79.06 81.37 123.58
C GLU A 686 -79.69 81.17 122.18
N HIS A 687 -79.22 81.84 121.13
CA HIS A 687 -79.95 81.88 119.84
C HIS A 687 -79.54 80.79 118.81
N ALA A 688 -78.28 80.36 118.79
CA ALA A 688 -77.78 79.40 117.78
C ALA A 688 -78.25 77.94 118.01
N VAL A 689 -78.88 77.66 119.15
CA VAL A 689 -79.45 76.33 119.46
C VAL A 689 -80.53 75.94 118.44
N GLY A 690 -81.30 76.91 117.93
CA GLY A 690 -82.38 76.66 116.96
C GLY A 690 -81.94 76.27 115.54
N ASP A 691 -80.67 76.47 115.17
CA ASP A 691 -80.16 76.04 113.86
C ASP A 691 -79.58 74.62 113.86
N LYS A 692 -79.31 74.03 115.04
CA LYS A 692 -78.97 72.60 115.12
C LYS A 692 -80.14 71.67 114.78
N ASP A 693 -81.37 72.15 114.91
CA ASP A 693 -82.57 71.41 114.46
C ASP A 693 -82.63 71.28 112.92
N ARG A 694 -81.99 72.17 112.15
CA ARG A 694 -81.85 71.99 110.68
C ARG A 694 -80.80 70.96 110.31
N HIS A 695 -79.72 70.85 111.08
CA HIS A 695 -78.64 69.91 110.79
C HIS A 695 -79.06 68.43 110.90
N ILE A 696 -80.11 68.13 111.67
CA ILE A 696 -80.66 66.77 111.78
C ILE A 696 -81.22 66.31 110.42
N GLY A 697 -81.97 67.16 109.70
CA GLY A 697 -82.57 66.81 108.41
C GLY A 697 -81.56 66.51 107.29
N ASN A 698 -80.38 67.14 107.32
CA ASN A 698 -79.32 66.84 106.34
C ASN A 698 -78.58 65.52 106.63
N ILE A 699 -78.62 65.02 107.87
CA ILE A 699 -78.01 63.73 108.24
C ILE A 699 -78.88 62.56 107.74
N GLU A 700 -80.20 62.74 107.68
CA GLU A 700 -81.13 61.72 107.17
C GLU A 700 -80.96 61.47 105.65
N TYR A 701 -80.60 62.49 104.85
CA TYR A 701 -80.31 62.33 103.41
C TYR A 701 -78.94 61.69 103.13
N MET A 702 -77.90 61.99 103.94
CA MET A 702 -76.58 61.36 103.78
C MET A 702 -76.56 59.85 104.08
N LEU A 703 -77.58 59.31 104.75
CA LEU A 703 -77.72 57.87 104.97
C LEU A 703 -78.12 57.14 103.67
N GLU A 704 -79.03 57.71 102.88
CA GLU A 704 -79.48 57.17 101.60
C GLU A 704 -78.32 57.11 100.57
N GLU A 705 -77.45 58.12 100.55
CA GLU A 705 -76.25 58.13 99.71
C GLU A 705 -75.20 57.09 100.15
N LYS A 706 -75.16 56.71 101.44
CA LYS A 706 -74.22 55.70 101.95
C LYS A 706 -74.67 54.26 101.81
N GLU A 707 -75.97 53.97 101.72
CA GLU A 707 -76.44 52.64 101.32
C GLU A 707 -76.03 52.31 99.86
N ASN A 708 -76.22 53.25 98.93
CA ASN A 708 -75.77 53.11 97.54
C ASN A 708 -74.25 52.89 97.40
N HIS A 709 -73.45 53.41 98.35
CA HIS A 709 -71.99 53.23 98.36
C HIS A 709 -71.55 51.86 98.91
N ILE A 710 -72.41 51.17 99.65
CA ILE A 710 -72.18 49.78 100.09
C ILE A 710 -72.44 48.82 98.92
N GLU A 711 -73.53 49.01 98.17
CA GLU A 711 -73.85 48.19 96.98
C GLU A 711 -72.73 48.24 95.90
N ALA A 712 -72.12 49.43 95.71
CA ALA A 712 -70.95 49.58 94.85
C ALA A 712 -69.69 48.85 95.36
N LEU A 713 -69.50 48.76 96.68
CA LEU A 713 -68.37 48.03 97.28
C LEU A 713 -68.57 46.51 97.23
N GLU A 714 -69.80 46.00 97.36
CA GLU A 714 -70.11 44.59 97.17
C GLU A 714 -69.80 44.15 95.72
N HIS A 715 -70.15 44.97 94.73
CA HIS A 715 -69.77 44.73 93.33
C HIS A 715 -68.25 44.69 93.11
N ALA A 716 -67.49 45.56 93.79
CA ALA A 716 -66.02 45.60 93.70
C ALA A 716 -65.32 44.40 94.38
N VAL A 717 -66.01 43.67 95.26
CA VAL A 717 -65.52 42.38 95.80
C VAL A 717 -65.71 41.27 94.76
N VAL A 718 -66.86 41.19 94.11
CA VAL A 718 -67.15 40.15 93.09
C VAL A 718 -66.16 40.17 91.92
N ASP A 719 -65.77 41.35 91.43
CA ASP A 719 -64.76 41.43 90.36
C ASP A 719 -63.32 41.15 90.87
N LYS A 720 -63.05 41.26 92.18
CA LYS A 720 -61.78 40.80 92.76
C LYS A 720 -61.74 39.29 92.97
N ASP A 721 -62.85 38.66 93.34
CA ASP A 721 -62.94 37.20 93.42
C ASP A 721 -62.71 36.57 92.03
N ARG A 722 -63.27 37.17 90.96
CA ARG A 722 -62.94 36.81 89.56
C ARG A 722 -61.47 37.00 89.19
N HIS A 723 -60.79 37.99 89.75
CA HIS A 723 -59.36 38.17 89.52
C HIS A 723 -58.53 37.08 90.21
N ILE A 724 -58.98 36.58 91.36
CA ILE A 724 -58.37 35.41 92.03
C ILE A 724 -58.60 34.14 91.20
N GLU A 725 -59.83 33.90 90.76
CA GLU A 725 -60.20 32.73 89.93
C GLU A 725 -59.38 32.65 88.62
N ASN A 726 -59.11 33.80 87.97
CA ASN A 726 -58.20 33.86 86.81
C ASN A 726 -56.72 33.63 87.16
N ILE A 727 -56.26 34.03 88.35
CA ILE A 727 -54.88 33.80 88.80
C ILE A 727 -54.67 32.32 89.17
N GLU A 728 -55.67 31.67 89.77
CA GLU A 728 -55.66 30.23 90.04
C GLU A 728 -55.62 29.42 88.73
N TYR A 729 -56.42 29.78 87.72
CA TYR A 729 -56.34 29.16 86.39
C TYR A 729 -54.97 29.36 85.70
N MET A 730 -54.37 30.55 85.80
CA MET A 730 -53.02 30.79 85.30
C MET A 730 -51.95 30.00 86.07
N LEU A 731 -52.12 29.76 87.37
CA LEU A 731 -51.23 28.91 88.15
C LEU A 731 -51.32 27.44 87.71
N GLU A 732 -52.54 26.91 87.51
CA GLU A 732 -52.75 25.55 86.99
C GLU A 732 -52.12 25.39 85.59
N GLU A 733 -52.28 26.37 84.69
CA GLU A 733 -51.60 26.35 83.38
C GLU A 733 -50.06 26.31 83.52
N LYS A 734 -49.49 27.04 84.50
CA LYS A 734 -48.04 27.05 84.72
C LYS A 734 -47.51 25.79 85.42
N GLU A 735 -48.26 25.16 86.32
CA GLU A 735 -47.88 23.85 86.88
C GLU A 735 -47.86 22.77 85.79
N ASN A 736 -48.88 22.72 84.92
CA ASN A 736 -48.88 21.85 83.73
C ASN A 736 -47.69 22.13 82.79
N HIS A 737 -47.28 23.40 82.65
CA HIS A 737 -46.12 23.77 81.84
C HIS A 737 -44.78 23.37 82.48
N ILE A 738 -44.70 23.34 83.82
CA ILE A 738 -43.53 22.84 84.56
C ILE A 738 -43.42 21.32 84.40
N GLU A 739 -44.51 20.56 84.58
CA GLU A 739 -44.50 19.10 84.39
C GLU A 739 -44.09 18.70 82.95
N ALA A 740 -44.55 19.45 81.94
CA ALA A 740 -44.13 19.28 80.55
C ALA A 740 -42.64 19.59 80.32
N LEU A 741 -42.08 20.58 81.02
CA LEU A 741 -40.65 20.92 80.97
C LEU A 741 -39.80 19.87 81.70
N GLU A 742 -40.24 19.33 82.84
CA GLU A 742 -39.56 18.23 83.54
C GLU A 742 -39.48 16.98 82.65
N TYR A 743 -40.57 16.63 81.95
CA TYR A 743 -40.57 15.52 80.98
C TYR A 743 -39.59 15.76 79.81
N ALA A 744 -39.49 17.01 79.33
CA ALA A 744 -38.54 17.39 78.29
C ALA A 744 -37.08 17.36 78.77
N VAL A 745 -36.80 17.66 80.05
CA VAL A 745 -35.46 17.51 80.64
C VAL A 745 -35.06 16.03 80.70
N VAL A 746 -35.93 15.14 81.16
CA VAL A 746 -35.63 13.69 81.21
C VAL A 746 -35.34 13.09 79.82
N ASP A 747 -35.96 13.61 78.76
CA ASP A 747 -35.66 13.18 77.39
C ASP A 747 -34.34 13.79 76.87
N LYS A 748 -34.02 15.03 77.25
CA LYS A 748 -32.72 15.68 76.98
C LYS A 748 -31.57 14.94 77.66
N ASP A 749 -31.73 14.51 78.91
CA ASP A 749 -30.71 13.79 79.68
C ASP A 749 -30.38 12.44 79.02
N ARG A 750 -31.40 11.70 78.55
CA ARG A 750 -31.19 10.48 77.74
C ARG A 750 -30.49 10.77 76.41
N HIS A 751 -30.78 11.89 75.78
CA HIS A 751 -30.06 12.32 74.57
C HIS A 751 -28.60 12.63 74.87
N ILE A 752 -28.26 13.12 76.07
CA ILE A 752 -26.88 13.32 76.53
C ILE A 752 -26.19 11.97 76.76
N GLU A 753 -26.78 11.02 77.50
CA GLU A 753 -26.21 9.66 77.69
C GLU A 753 -25.86 8.97 76.35
N ASN A 754 -26.73 9.09 75.34
CA ASN A 754 -26.47 8.51 74.02
C ASN A 754 -25.34 9.24 73.25
N ILE A 755 -25.16 10.54 73.47
CA ILE A 755 -24.05 11.31 72.88
C ILE A 755 -22.73 10.98 73.59
N GLU A 756 -22.74 10.80 74.91
CA GLU A 756 -21.57 10.40 75.69
C GLU A 756 -21.08 9.00 75.27
N TYR A 757 -21.98 8.02 75.10
CA TYR A 757 -21.62 6.70 74.57
C TYR A 757 -21.04 6.76 73.15
N MET A 758 -21.60 7.60 72.27
CA MET A 758 -21.04 7.81 70.92
C MET A 758 -19.68 8.52 70.96
N LEU A 759 -19.43 9.41 71.93
CA LEU A 759 -18.13 10.05 72.12
C LEU A 759 -17.09 9.03 72.56
N GLU A 760 -17.40 8.16 73.53
CA GLU A 760 -16.52 7.08 73.97
C GLU A 760 -16.15 6.13 72.79
N GLU A 761 -17.10 5.75 71.95
CA GLU A 761 -16.82 4.95 70.73
C GLU A 761 -15.91 5.70 69.73
N LYS A 762 -16.01 7.04 69.65
CA LYS A 762 -15.16 7.85 68.76
C LYS A 762 -13.76 8.10 69.34
N GLU A 763 -13.60 8.28 70.64
CA GLU A 763 -12.28 8.37 71.28
C GLU A 763 -11.49 7.07 71.09
N ASN A 764 -12.12 5.91 71.31
CA ASN A 764 -11.51 4.60 71.01
C ASN A 764 -11.12 4.44 69.53
N HIS A 765 -11.88 5.04 68.60
CA HIS A 765 -11.55 5.02 67.17
C HIS A 765 -10.40 5.98 66.82
N ILE A 766 -10.29 7.12 67.51
CA ILE A 766 -9.18 8.06 67.36
C ILE A 766 -7.87 7.42 67.86
N GLU A 767 -7.85 6.80 69.04
CA GLU A 767 -6.66 6.10 69.55
C GLU A 767 -6.17 5.00 68.59
N ALA A 768 -7.09 4.24 67.99
CA ALA A 768 -6.77 3.24 66.98
C ALA A 768 -6.21 3.85 65.67
N LEU A 769 -6.65 5.04 65.28
CA LEU A 769 -6.12 5.78 64.13
C LEU A 769 -4.76 6.39 64.42
N GLU A 770 -4.53 6.95 65.60
CA GLU A 770 -3.21 7.45 66.03
C GLU A 770 -2.15 6.35 66.01
N TYR A 771 -2.49 5.15 66.51
CA TYR A 771 -1.59 4.00 66.44
C TYR A 771 -1.28 3.55 65.00
N ALA A 772 -2.24 3.71 64.08
CA ALA A 772 -2.04 3.43 62.66
C ALA A 772 -1.20 4.52 61.95
N VAL A 773 -1.31 5.79 62.36
CA VAL A 773 -0.46 6.88 61.86
C VAL A 773 1.01 6.64 62.24
N VAL A 774 1.30 6.29 63.50
CA VAL A 774 2.67 5.99 63.96
C VAL A 774 3.32 4.82 63.21
N ASP A 775 2.53 3.84 62.76
CA ASP A 775 3.01 2.75 61.89
C ASP A 775 3.27 3.24 60.44
N LYS A 776 2.45 4.17 59.94
CA LYS A 776 2.63 4.77 58.61
C LYS A 776 3.82 5.73 58.56
N ASP A 777 4.07 6.51 59.60
CA ASP A 777 5.23 7.39 59.69
C ASP A 777 6.55 6.60 59.62
N ARG A 778 6.62 5.46 60.33
CA ARG A 778 7.75 4.52 60.21
C ARG A 778 7.88 3.93 58.80
N HIS A 779 6.76 3.64 58.14
CA HIS A 779 6.79 3.21 56.75
C HIS A 779 7.29 4.32 55.80
N ILE A 780 7.03 5.59 56.11
CA ILE A 780 7.56 6.74 55.38
C ILE A 780 9.07 6.87 55.59
N GLU A 781 9.58 6.84 56.84
CA GLU A 781 11.03 6.86 57.13
C GLU A 781 11.81 5.78 56.36
N ASN A 782 11.25 4.55 56.27
CA ASN A 782 11.86 3.46 55.51
C ASN A 782 11.82 3.67 53.98
N ILE A 783 10.81 4.38 53.46
CA ILE A 783 10.71 4.74 52.04
C ILE A 783 11.66 5.91 51.71
N GLU A 784 11.84 6.87 52.61
CA GLU A 784 12.77 7.99 52.48
C GLU A 784 14.23 7.49 52.46
N HIS A 785 14.63 6.58 53.36
CA HIS A 785 15.96 5.96 53.30
C HIS A 785 16.17 5.14 52.01
N MET A 786 15.12 4.47 51.49
CA MET A 786 15.22 3.82 50.17
C MET A 786 15.32 4.82 49.03
N LEU A 787 14.75 6.02 49.16
CA LEU A 787 14.88 7.10 48.18
C LEU A 787 16.30 7.65 48.15
N GLU A 788 16.92 7.96 49.30
CA GLU A 788 18.34 8.38 49.36
C GLU A 788 19.27 7.33 48.72
N GLU A 789 19.06 6.03 48.99
CA GLU A 789 19.80 4.96 48.32
C GLU A 789 19.59 4.94 46.80
N LYS A 790 18.42 5.32 46.30
CA LYS A 790 18.14 5.37 44.85
C LYS A 790 18.66 6.65 44.20
N GLU A 791 18.64 7.79 44.88
CA GLU A 791 19.22 9.04 44.38
C GLU A 791 20.73 8.90 44.20
N SER A 792 21.46 8.32 45.17
CA SER A 792 22.89 8.01 44.99
C SER A 792 23.17 7.04 43.82
N HIS A 793 22.22 6.15 43.51
CA HIS A 793 22.31 5.25 42.36
C HIS A 793 21.99 5.96 41.04
N ILE A 794 21.11 6.96 41.06
CA ILE A 794 20.81 7.83 39.91
C ILE A 794 22.02 8.70 39.60
N GLU A 795 22.63 9.37 40.58
CA GLU A 795 23.86 10.15 40.40
C GLU A 795 25.02 9.29 39.80
N THR A 796 25.15 8.04 40.27
CA THR A 796 26.09 7.07 39.71
C THR A 796 25.78 6.71 38.25
N LEU A 797 24.50 6.60 37.89
CA LEU A 797 24.06 6.31 36.53
C LEU A 797 24.17 7.54 35.60
N GLU A 798 23.94 8.75 36.10
CA GLU A 798 24.12 10.01 35.37
C GLU A 798 25.59 10.22 35.01
N HIS A 799 26.52 9.95 35.93
CA HIS A 799 27.96 9.91 35.61
C HIS A 799 28.29 8.87 34.53
N ALA A 800 27.67 7.69 34.59
CA ALA A 800 27.85 6.67 33.54
C ALA A 800 27.26 7.08 32.20
N VAL A 801 26.15 7.84 32.17
CA VAL A 801 25.56 8.43 30.96
C VAL A 801 26.50 9.49 30.37
N VAL A 802 27.05 10.40 31.17
CA VAL A 802 28.00 11.43 30.68
C VAL A 802 29.25 10.82 30.04
N ASP A 803 29.79 9.72 30.59
CA ASP A 803 30.90 9.00 29.94
C ASP A 803 30.44 8.22 28.68
N LYS A 804 29.19 7.77 28.60
CA LYS A 804 28.61 7.20 27.36
C LYS A 804 28.38 8.26 26.29
N ASP A 805 27.92 9.45 26.64
CA ASP A 805 27.75 10.58 25.70
C ASP A 805 29.11 11.04 25.16
N ARG A 806 30.14 11.07 26.02
CA ARG A 806 31.54 11.25 25.57
C ARG A 806 31.99 10.14 24.62
N HIS A 807 31.59 8.89 24.84
CA HIS A 807 31.88 7.81 23.88
C HIS A 807 31.09 7.96 22.57
N ILE A 808 29.85 8.43 22.61
CA ILE A 808 29.02 8.72 21.42
C ILE A 808 29.67 9.83 20.59
N GLY A 809 30.04 10.97 21.19
CA GLY A 809 30.71 12.07 20.47
C GLY A 809 32.05 11.67 19.82
N ASN A 810 32.79 10.73 20.42
CA ASN A 810 33.98 10.14 19.79
C ASN A 810 33.64 9.24 18.59
N ILE A 811 32.50 8.55 18.62
CA ILE A 811 32.00 7.73 17.50
C ILE A 811 31.42 8.62 16.39
N GLU A 812 30.72 9.70 16.74
CA GLU A 812 30.22 10.72 15.81
C GLU A 812 31.39 11.38 15.05
N TYR A 813 32.47 11.76 15.74
CA TYR A 813 33.67 12.29 15.08
C TYR A 813 34.35 11.27 14.16
N MET A 814 34.38 9.98 14.53
CA MET A 814 34.85 8.92 13.63
C MET A 814 33.90 8.69 12.44
N LEU A 815 32.59 8.87 12.61
CA LEU A 815 31.61 8.79 11.53
C LEU A 815 31.78 9.96 10.57
N GLU A 816 31.94 11.19 11.06
CA GLU A 816 32.27 12.38 10.26
C GLU A 816 33.55 12.15 9.43
N GLU A 817 34.63 11.60 10.03
CA GLU A 817 35.84 11.23 9.29
C GLU A 817 35.59 10.16 8.20
N LYS A 818 34.60 9.28 8.39
CA LYS A 818 34.23 8.25 7.40
C LYS A 818 33.26 8.78 6.34
N GLU A 819 32.37 9.71 6.65
CA GLU A 819 31.52 10.40 5.68
C GLU A 819 32.37 11.25 4.73
N ASN A 820 33.33 12.03 5.25
CA ASN A 820 34.33 12.73 4.44
C ASN A 820 35.14 11.76 3.55
N HIS A 821 35.40 10.53 4.01
CA HIS A 821 36.07 9.51 3.18
C HIS A 821 35.14 8.87 2.14
N ILE A 822 33.84 8.75 2.41
CA ILE A 822 32.83 8.31 1.46
C ILE A 822 32.63 9.36 0.37
N GLU A 823 32.51 10.64 0.70
CA GLU A 823 32.42 11.75 -0.28
C GLU A 823 33.65 11.76 -1.22
N ALA A 824 34.85 11.56 -0.66
CA ALA A 824 36.07 11.42 -1.46
C ALA A 824 36.09 10.17 -2.37
N LEU A 825 35.45 9.08 -1.95
CA LEU A 825 35.28 7.87 -2.77
C LEU A 825 34.19 8.05 -3.83
N GLU A 826 33.10 8.75 -3.53
CA GLU A 826 32.04 9.08 -4.49
C GLU A 826 32.56 10.00 -5.60
N HIS A 827 33.37 11.01 -5.26
CA HIS A 827 34.11 11.79 -6.27
C HIS A 827 35.03 10.91 -7.14
N ALA A 828 35.74 9.95 -6.55
CA ALA A 828 36.59 9.02 -7.28
C ALA A 828 35.80 7.97 -8.11
N VAL A 829 34.52 7.74 -7.80
CA VAL A 829 33.59 6.97 -8.63
C VAL A 829 33.11 7.84 -9.80
N VAL A 830 32.67 9.08 -9.58
CA VAL A 830 32.24 10.00 -10.65
C VAL A 830 33.34 10.23 -11.69
N ASP A 831 34.61 10.37 -11.28
CA ASP A 831 35.73 10.48 -12.23
C ASP A 831 36.03 9.16 -12.96
N LYS A 832 35.72 8.00 -12.36
CA LYS A 832 35.79 6.69 -13.04
C LYS A 832 34.63 6.49 -14.02
N ASP A 833 33.43 6.95 -13.68
CA ASP A 833 32.27 6.88 -14.57
C ASP A 833 32.51 7.74 -15.82
N ARG A 834 33.09 8.95 -15.66
CA ARG A 834 33.63 9.73 -16.79
C ARG A 834 34.69 8.98 -17.59
N HIS A 835 35.57 8.21 -16.94
CA HIS A 835 36.54 7.38 -17.67
C HIS A 835 35.87 6.22 -18.42
N ILE A 836 34.79 5.64 -17.90
CA ILE A 836 33.98 4.62 -18.58
C ILE A 836 33.26 5.25 -19.78
N GLU A 837 32.58 6.38 -19.61
CA GLU A 837 31.90 7.15 -20.67
C GLU A 837 32.87 7.51 -21.83
N ASN A 838 34.11 7.91 -21.50
CA ASN A 838 35.17 8.14 -22.50
C ASN A 838 35.65 6.84 -23.18
N ILE A 839 35.63 5.69 -22.50
CA ILE A 839 35.95 4.38 -23.08
C ILE A 839 34.81 3.88 -23.98
N GLU A 840 33.56 4.11 -23.60
CA GLU A 840 32.37 3.80 -24.39
C GLU A 840 32.34 4.64 -25.67
N TYR A 841 32.59 5.95 -25.61
CA TYR A 841 32.76 6.78 -26.81
C TYR A 841 33.94 6.34 -27.68
N MET A 842 35.06 5.91 -27.08
CA MET A 842 36.17 5.33 -27.84
C MET A 842 35.82 3.98 -28.49
N LEU A 843 34.96 3.17 -27.86
CA LEU A 843 34.44 1.90 -28.39
C LEU A 843 33.48 2.18 -29.54
N GLU A 844 32.55 3.14 -29.41
CA GLU A 844 31.69 3.60 -30.50
C GLU A 844 32.52 4.12 -31.70
N GLU A 845 33.61 4.87 -31.48
CA GLU A 845 34.55 5.26 -32.55
C GLU A 845 35.31 4.05 -33.15
N LYS A 846 35.42 2.92 -32.43
CA LYS A 846 35.93 1.66 -33.02
C LYS A 846 34.85 0.85 -33.71
N GLU A 847 33.60 0.83 -33.25
CA GLU A 847 32.48 0.14 -33.88
C GLU A 847 32.07 0.82 -35.17
N ASN A 848 31.89 2.15 -35.19
CA ASN A 848 31.75 2.92 -36.43
C ASN A 848 32.91 2.67 -37.41
N HIS A 849 34.11 2.38 -36.89
CA HIS A 849 35.28 2.05 -37.71
C HIS A 849 35.43 0.53 -37.99
N ILE A 850 34.59 -0.35 -37.41
CA ILE A 850 34.35 -1.77 -37.79
C ILE A 850 33.21 -1.85 -38.81
N GLU A 851 32.17 -1.03 -38.71
CA GLU A 851 31.21 -0.84 -39.81
C GLU A 851 31.91 -0.14 -40.99
N ALA A 852 32.82 0.81 -40.71
CA ALA A 852 33.86 1.22 -41.65
C ALA A 852 35.07 0.25 -41.70
N LEU A 853 34.82 -1.06 -41.49
CA LEU A 853 35.37 -2.26 -42.17
C LEU A 853 34.38 -3.06 -43.02
N GLU A 854 33.10 -2.94 -42.75
CA GLU A 854 32.07 -3.61 -43.52
C GLU A 854 31.55 -2.70 -44.67
N TYR A 855 32.11 -1.47 -44.85
CA TYR A 855 31.88 -0.46 -45.94
C TYR A 855 33.12 0.48 -46.54
N ALA A 856 34.17 0.43 -47.50
CA ALA A 856 34.93 -0.15 -48.76
C ALA A 856 35.92 -1.45 -48.92
N VAL A 857 35.48 -2.75 -48.99
CA VAL A 857 36.18 -4.07 -48.92
C VAL A 857 35.30 -5.28 -49.31
N VAL A 858 33.99 -5.33 -49.05
CA VAL A 858 33.06 -6.04 -49.97
C VAL A 858 33.10 -5.34 -51.35
N ASP A 859 33.67 -4.13 -51.40
CA ASP A 859 34.17 -3.43 -52.58
C ASP A 859 35.55 -3.92 -53.07
N LYS A 860 36.39 -4.49 -52.19
CA LYS A 860 37.57 -5.28 -52.57
C LYS A 860 37.18 -6.66 -53.10
N ASP A 861 36.16 -7.29 -52.53
CA ASP A 861 35.56 -8.52 -53.05
C ASP A 861 34.93 -8.25 -54.42
N ARG A 862 34.19 -7.14 -54.60
CA ARG A 862 33.77 -6.67 -55.93
C ARG A 862 34.96 -6.37 -56.85
N HIS A 863 36.06 -5.82 -56.35
CA HIS A 863 37.27 -5.65 -57.17
C HIS A 863 37.91 -7.00 -57.55
N ILE A 864 37.86 -8.00 -56.67
CA ILE A 864 38.31 -9.38 -56.94
C ILE A 864 37.39 -10.01 -57.98
N GLU A 865 36.06 -9.94 -57.82
CA GLU A 865 35.03 -10.38 -58.77
C GLU A 865 35.22 -9.74 -60.17
N ASN A 866 35.57 -8.44 -60.23
CA ASN A 866 35.95 -7.77 -61.49
C ASN A 866 37.32 -8.22 -62.03
N ILE A 867 38.28 -8.57 -61.18
CA ILE A 867 39.59 -9.10 -61.59
C ILE A 867 39.46 -10.55 -62.08
N GLU A 868 38.60 -11.36 -61.48
CA GLU A 868 38.26 -12.72 -61.90
C GLU A 868 37.57 -12.69 -63.27
N TYR A 869 36.61 -11.79 -63.49
CA TYR A 869 36.02 -11.57 -64.82
C TYR A 869 37.05 -11.09 -65.86
N MET A 870 38.00 -10.22 -65.48
CA MET A 870 39.11 -9.85 -66.37
C MET A 870 40.09 -11.00 -66.61
N LEU A 871 40.30 -11.89 -65.63
CA LEU A 871 41.13 -13.09 -65.79
C LEU A 871 40.46 -14.08 -66.74
N GLU A 872 39.15 -14.31 -66.61
CA GLU A 872 38.36 -15.11 -67.55
C GLU A 872 38.47 -14.54 -68.98
N GLU A 873 38.32 -13.21 -69.17
CA GLU A 873 38.54 -12.57 -70.47
C GLU A 873 39.98 -12.78 -71.00
N LYS A 874 40.98 -12.84 -70.11
CA LYS A 874 42.38 -13.06 -70.50
C LYS A 874 42.72 -14.52 -70.74
N GLU A 875 42.09 -15.48 -70.06
CA GLU A 875 42.19 -16.91 -70.36
C GLU A 875 41.59 -17.21 -71.74
N ASN A 876 40.39 -16.68 -72.04
CA ASN A 876 39.81 -16.72 -73.39
C ASN A 876 40.76 -16.10 -74.45
N HIS A 877 41.51 -15.05 -74.10
CA HIS A 877 42.49 -14.43 -74.99
C HIS A 877 43.79 -15.25 -75.13
N ILE A 878 44.17 -16.00 -74.10
CA ILE A 878 45.30 -16.95 -74.13
C ILE A 878 44.93 -18.15 -75.01
N GLU A 879 43.75 -18.74 -74.86
CA GLU A 879 43.27 -19.84 -75.72
C GLU A 879 43.24 -19.42 -77.20
N ALA A 880 42.77 -18.19 -77.50
CA ALA A 880 42.82 -17.62 -78.84
C ALA A 880 44.26 -17.42 -79.37
N LEU A 881 45.21 -17.07 -78.49
CA LEU A 881 46.63 -16.94 -78.84
C LEU A 881 47.31 -18.30 -79.02
N GLU A 882 46.98 -19.33 -78.24
CA GLU A 882 47.46 -20.70 -78.43
C GLU A 882 46.99 -21.25 -79.78
N TYR A 883 45.74 -21.01 -80.15
CA TYR A 883 45.21 -21.36 -81.49
C TYR A 883 45.98 -20.65 -82.62
N ALA A 884 46.37 -19.39 -82.40
CA ALA A 884 47.20 -18.63 -83.33
C ALA A 884 48.67 -19.12 -83.37
N VAL A 885 49.21 -19.62 -82.26
CA VAL A 885 50.55 -20.26 -82.21
C VAL A 885 50.55 -21.56 -83.01
N VAL A 886 49.53 -22.40 -82.89
CA VAL A 886 49.40 -23.64 -83.69
C VAL A 886 49.39 -23.35 -85.21
N ASP A 887 48.74 -22.26 -85.63
CA ASP A 887 48.75 -21.85 -87.05
C ASP A 887 50.09 -21.23 -87.48
N LYS A 888 50.79 -20.52 -86.57
CA LYS A 888 52.17 -20.05 -86.77
C LYS A 888 53.17 -21.19 -86.90
N ASP A 889 53.04 -22.24 -86.10
CA ASP A 889 53.92 -23.42 -86.15
C ASP A 889 53.74 -24.19 -87.46
N ARG A 890 52.50 -24.35 -87.95
CA ARG A 890 52.24 -24.81 -89.32
C ARG A 890 52.92 -23.94 -90.38
N HIS A 891 52.89 -22.62 -90.21
CA HIS A 891 53.60 -21.70 -91.10
C HIS A 891 55.13 -21.87 -91.04
N ILE A 892 55.70 -22.13 -89.86
CA ILE A 892 57.13 -22.41 -89.68
C ILE A 892 57.51 -23.76 -90.33
N GLU A 893 56.66 -24.78 -90.22
CA GLU A 893 56.88 -26.09 -90.83
C GLU A 893 56.85 -26.03 -92.36
N ASN A 894 55.90 -25.27 -92.94
CA ASN A 894 55.90 -24.94 -94.37
C ASN A 894 57.15 -24.16 -94.80
N ILE A 895 57.65 -23.24 -93.97
CA ILE A 895 58.89 -22.49 -94.25
C ILE A 895 60.13 -23.39 -94.20
N LYS A 896 60.19 -24.38 -93.30
CA LYS A 896 61.28 -25.38 -93.27
C LYS A 896 61.33 -26.18 -94.58
N HIS A 897 60.19 -26.67 -95.06
CA HIS A 897 60.11 -27.41 -96.33
C HIS A 897 60.53 -26.53 -97.53
N MET A 898 60.18 -25.24 -97.54
CA MET A 898 60.69 -24.31 -98.56
C MET A 898 62.20 -24.03 -98.43
N LEU A 899 62.77 -24.10 -97.22
CA LEU A 899 64.22 -23.93 -97.00
C LEU A 899 64.99 -25.13 -97.55
N GLU A 900 64.49 -26.33 -97.28
CA GLU A 900 65.06 -27.60 -97.76
C GLU A 900 65.05 -27.67 -99.30
N GLU A 901 63.97 -27.22 -99.97
CA GLU A 901 63.95 -27.03 -101.44
C GLU A 901 64.98 -26.01 -101.94
N LYS A 902 65.40 -25.03 -101.14
CA LYS A 902 66.39 -24.02 -101.53
C LYS A 902 67.83 -24.43 -101.28
N GLU A 903 68.11 -25.19 -100.22
CA GLU A 903 69.44 -25.78 -100.00
C GLU A 903 69.81 -26.75 -101.14
N ASN A 904 68.87 -27.64 -101.52
CA ASN A 904 69.01 -28.52 -102.70
C ASN A 904 69.25 -27.72 -104.01
N HIS A 905 68.76 -26.49 -104.12
CA HIS A 905 68.96 -25.63 -105.30
C HIS A 905 70.30 -24.89 -105.29
N ILE A 906 70.89 -24.65 -104.11
CA ILE A 906 72.22 -24.05 -103.95
C ILE A 906 73.30 -25.07 -104.30
N GLU A 907 73.19 -26.31 -103.79
CA GLU A 907 74.13 -27.41 -104.09
C GLU A 907 74.21 -27.69 -105.60
N ALA A 908 73.06 -27.62 -106.30
CA ALA A 908 72.98 -27.74 -107.76
C ALA A 908 73.63 -26.57 -108.53
N LEU A 909 73.71 -25.37 -107.93
CA LEU A 909 74.33 -24.20 -108.54
C LEU A 909 75.86 -24.18 -108.34
N GLU A 910 76.36 -24.60 -107.17
CA GLU A 910 77.80 -24.69 -106.91
C GLU A 910 78.50 -25.64 -107.90
N TYR A 911 77.87 -26.78 -108.20
CA TYR A 911 78.37 -27.73 -109.20
C TYR A 911 78.46 -27.13 -110.63
N ALA A 912 77.59 -26.16 -110.95
CA ALA A 912 77.54 -25.51 -112.26
C ALA A 912 78.52 -24.33 -112.41
N VAL A 913 79.07 -23.80 -111.32
CA VAL A 913 80.14 -22.78 -111.34
C VAL A 913 81.48 -23.43 -111.68
N VAL A 914 81.82 -24.53 -111.00
CA VAL A 914 83.09 -25.27 -111.16
C VAL A 914 83.33 -25.71 -112.62
N ASP A 915 82.28 -26.07 -113.35
CA ASP A 915 82.38 -26.48 -114.76
C ASP A 915 82.58 -25.28 -115.72
N LYS A 916 82.15 -24.08 -115.32
CA LYS A 916 82.31 -22.85 -116.12
C LYS A 916 83.67 -22.19 -115.97
N ASP A 917 84.28 -22.22 -114.79
CA ASP A 917 85.63 -21.66 -114.59
C ASP A 917 86.66 -22.38 -115.48
N ARG A 918 86.53 -23.71 -115.62
CA ARG A 918 87.28 -24.53 -116.59
C ARG A 918 87.08 -24.14 -118.05
N HIS A 919 85.93 -23.56 -118.40
CA HIS A 919 85.66 -23.11 -119.76
C HIS A 919 86.28 -21.74 -120.06
N ILE A 920 86.46 -20.88 -119.05
CA ILE A 920 87.09 -19.56 -119.21
C ILE A 920 88.59 -19.71 -119.51
N GLU A 921 89.29 -20.57 -118.74
CA GLU A 921 90.73 -20.86 -118.89
C GLU A 921 91.10 -21.30 -120.32
N ASN A 922 90.20 -22.00 -121.01
CA ASN A 922 90.39 -22.45 -122.40
C ASN A 922 90.05 -21.37 -123.45
N ILE A 923 89.21 -20.39 -123.13
CA ILE A 923 88.80 -19.32 -124.05
C ILE A 923 89.86 -18.21 -124.12
N GLU A 924 90.53 -17.90 -123.01
CA GLU A 924 91.60 -16.90 -122.99
C GLU A 924 92.77 -17.29 -123.92
N HIS A 925 93.17 -18.56 -123.92
CA HIS A 925 94.19 -19.09 -124.86
C HIS A 925 93.75 -19.04 -126.34
N MET A 926 92.44 -19.03 -126.63
CA MET A 926 91.92 -18.91 -128.01
C MET A 926 91.79 -17.47 -128.51
N LEU A 927 91.82 -16.47 -127.62
CA LEU A 927 91.70 -15.05 -127.98
C LEU A 927 93.00 -14.47 -128.54
N GLU A 928 94.15 -14.89 -128.00
CA GLU A 928 95.48 -14.44 -128.46
C GLU A 928 95.77 -14.85 -129.92
N GLU A 929 95.27 -16.01 -130.38
CA GLU A 929 95.32 -16.40 -131.80
C GLU A 929 94.35 -15.59 -132.68
N LYS A 930 93.33 -14.94 -132.11
CA LYS A 930 92.23 -14.30 -132.88
C LYS A 930 92.42 -12.82 -133.16
N GLU A 931 93.04 -12.05 -132.27
CA GLU A 931 93.29 -10.61 -132.53
C GLU A 931 94.11 -10.41 -133.82
N ASN A 932 95.10 -11.28 -134.05
CA ASN A 932 95.93 -11.37 -135.26
C ASN A 932 95.15 -11.57 -136.58
N HIS A 933 93.82 -11.79 -136.54
CA HIS A 933 92.96 -11.97 -137.71
C HIS A 933 92.00 -10.79 -137.94
N THR A 934 91.76 -9.94 -136.94
CA THR A 934 90.76 -8.87 -136.99
C THR A 934 91.23 -7.69 -137.86
N GLU A 935 92.54 -7.42 -137.86
CA GLU A 935 93.20 -6.34 -138.63
C GLU A 935 93.00 -6.47 -140.15
N ALA A 936 92.58 -7.65 -140.64
CA ALA A 936 92.33 -7.91 -142.07
C ALA A 936 90.90 -7.58 -142.55
N LEU A 937 89.94 -7.29 -141.65
CA LEU A 937 88.50 -7.24 -142.00
C LEU A 937 87.88 -5.84 -142.13
N GLU A 938 88.46 -4.81 -141.52
CA GLU A 938 87.83 -3.49 -141.39
C GLU A 938 87.68 -2.75 -142.73
N TYR A 939 88.46 -3.14 -143.75
CA TYR A 939 88.44 -2.61 -145.12
C TYR A 939 87.09 -2.77 -145.87
N ALA A 940 86.15 -3.55 -145.33
CA ALA A 940 84.91 -3.95 -146.04
C ALA A 940 83.64 -3.14 -145.67
N VAL A 941 83.65 -2.31 -144.61
CA VAL A 941 82.41 -1.76 -144.02
C VAL A 941 81.86 -0.53 -144.75
N VAL A 942 82.69 0.19 -145.51
CA VAL A 942 82.40 1.52 -146.09
C VAL A 942 81.28 1.54 -147.15
N ASP A 943 80.87 0.38 -147.69
CA ASP A 943 80.01 0.30 -148.89
C ASP A 943 78.49 0.53 -148.65
N LYS A 944 78.01 0.53 -147.39
CA LYS A 944 76.56 0.32 -147.10
C LYS A 944 75.69 1.52 -146.72
N ASP A 945 76.21 2.75 -146.70
CA ASP A 945 75.46 3.96 -146.29
C ASP A 945 74.12 4.21 -147.03
N ARG A 946 74.06 3.90 -148.33
CA ARG A 946 73.26 4.68 -149.30
C ARG A 946 71.75 4.44 -149.36
N HIS A 947 71.14 3.64 -148.49
CA HIS A 947 69.85 3.00 -148.80
C HIS A 947 68.57 3.55 -148.12
N ILE A 948 68.66 4.34 -147.04
CA ILE A 948 67.52 4.54 -146.11
C ILE A 948 66.60 5.74 -146.47
N GLY A 949 67.10 6.77 -147.17
CA GLY A 949 66.43 8.08 -147.33
C GLY A 949 65.25 8.18 -148.31
N ASN A 950 64.38 7.17 -148.44
CA ASN A 950 63.38 7.07 -149.53
C ASN A 950 61.89 7.06 -149.10
N ILE A 951 61.55 7.21 -147.82
CA ILE A 951 60.19 6.89 -147.29
C ILE A 951 59.36 8.13 -146.85
N GLU A 952 59.93 9.33 -146.82
CA GLU A 952 59.35 10.51 -146.14
C GLU A 952 58.03 11.08 -146.70
N TYR A 953 57.64 10.79 -147.95
CA TYR A 953 56.78 11.70 -148.75
C TYR A 953 55.26 11.37 -148.81
N MET A 954 54.71 10.48 -147.97
CA MET A 954 53.44 9.79 -148.30
C MET A 954 52.14 10.17 -147.57
N LEU A 955 52.13 11.05 -146.54
CA LEU A 955 51.00 11.14 -145.59
C LEU A 955 50.26 12.49 -145.46
N GLU A 956 50.54 13.46 -146.32
CA GLU A 956 50.00 14.84 -146.27
C GLU A 956 48.51 14.97 -146.71
N GLU A 957 47.83 13.87 -147.08
CA GLU A 957 46.58 13.91 -147.88
C GLU A 957 45.26 14.02 -147.07
N LYS A 958 45.27 14.03 -145.73
CA LYS A 958 44.08 13.63 -144.92
C LYS A 958 43.29 14.69 -144.14
N GLU A 959 43.67 15.97 -144.12
CA GLU A 959 43.09 16.95 -143.16
C GLU A 959 41.67 17.48 -143.48
N ASN A 960 41.15 17.31 -144.70
CA ASN A 960 40.19 18.27 -145.29
C ASN A 960 38.67 17.96 -145.18
N LEU A 961 38.19 17.08 -144.28
CA LEU A 961 36.82 16.49 -144.44
C LEU A 961 35.78 16.68 -143.30
N THR A 962 36.12 17.18 -142.11
CA THR A 962 35.22 17.03 -140.93
C THR A 962 34.43 18.26 -140.49
N GLU A 963 34.62 19.42 -141.13
CA GLU A 963 34.03 20.71 -140.71
C GLU A 963 32.49 20.81 -140.96
N THR A 964 31.92 19.92 -141.78
CA THR A 964 30.63 20.17 -142.47
C THR A 964 29.37 19.69 -141.73
N LEU A 965 29.47 19.01 -140.58
CA LEU A 965 28.36 18.20 -140.02
C LEU A 965 27.61 18.80 -138.80
N GLY A 966 28.12 19.87 -138.19
CA GLY A 966 27.62 20.36 -136.89
C GLY A 966 26.28 21.13 -136.91
N HIS A 967 25.86 21.67 -138.05
CA HIS A 967 24.72 22.61 -138.14
C HIS A 967 23.31 21.94 -138.07
N ALA A 968 23.20 20.80 -137.40
CA ALA A 968 21.94 20.14 -137.03
C ALA A 968 21.39 20.58 -135.64
N VAL A 969 21.87 21.73 -135.15
CA VAL A 969 21.06 22.86 -134.64
C VAL A 969 19.89 22.53 -133.69
N ALA A 970 20.06 22.93 -132.42
CA ALA A 970 19.33 23.98 -131.69
C ALA A 970 17.80 24.23 -131.90
N ASP A 971 17.06 23.39 -132.62
CA ASP A 971 15.61 23.53 -132.79
C ASP A 971 14.81 22.74 -131.74
N LYS A 972 15.42 21.71 -131.12
CA LYS A 972 14.74 20.86 -130.12
C LYS A 972 14.50 21.52 -128.76
N ASP A 973 15.30 22.52 -128.37
CA ASP A 973 15.19 23.19 -127.05
C ASP A 973 13.90 23.99 -126.86
N ARG A 974 13.08 24.14 -127.91
CA ARG A 974 11.76 24.76 -127.84
C ARG A 974 10.69 23.89 -127.15
N HIS A 975 10.84 22.56 -127.11
CA HIS A 975 9.66 21.69 -127.04
C HIS A 975 9.24 21.14 -125.67
N ILE A 976 10.15 21.03 -124.69
CA ILE A 976 9.90 20.27 -123.43
C ILE A 976 9.43 21.13 -122.24
N ARG A 977 9.49 22.47 -122.34
CA ARG A 977 9.00 23.44 -121.34
C ARG A 977 7.49 23.39 -121.01
N ASN A 978 6.76 22.40 -121.53
CA ASN A 978 5.35 22.13 -121.23
C ASN A 978 5.11 20.99 -120.23
N LEU A 979 6.12 20.16 -119.89
CA LEU A 979 5.90 18.92 -119.11
C LEU A 979 5.85 19.09 -117.58
N GLU A 980 6.27 20.23 -117.03
CA GLU A 980 6.50 20.40 -115.59
C GLU A 980 5.21 20.59 -114.75
N ASN A 981 4.05 20.81 -115.38
CA ASN A 981 2.84 21.31 -114.69
C ASN A 981 1.82 20.26 -114.17
N ILE A 982 2.10 18.95 -114.24
CA ILE A 982 1.02 17.92 -114.09
C ILE A 982 1.01 17.10 -112.78
N PHE A 983 2.14 16.72 -112.18
CA PHE A 983 2.15 15.62 -111.18
C PHE A 983 2.08 16.02 -109.69
N LEU A 984 1.52 17.18 -109.35
CA LEU A 984 1.48 17.71 -107.97
C LEU A 984 0.50 17.00 -106.99
N SER A 985 0.06 15.77 -107.26
CA SER A 985 -1.29 15.29 -106.86
C SER A 985 -1.41 14.07 -105.93
N LYS A 986 -0.33 13.39 -105.51
CA LYS A 986 -0.41 12.10 -104.76
C LYS A 986 -0.02 12.10 -103.27
N ASN A 987 0.22 13.26 -102.66
CA ASN A 987 0.78 13.39 -101.31
C ASN A 987 -0.24 13.15 -100.16
N LYS A 988 -0.75 11.91 -99.95
CA LYS A 988 -1.90 11.71 -99.03
C LYS A 988 -2.21 10.31 -98.41
N LYS A 989 -1.26 9.37 -98.23
CA LYS A 989 -1.67 7.96 -97.90
C LYS A 989 -0.97 7.11 -96.82
N ILE A 990 0.14 7.48 -96.18
CA ILE A 990 0.75 6.64 -95.11
C ILE A 990 1.07 7.48 -93.87
N LEU A 991 0.21 7.34 -92.85
CA LEU A 991 0.25 8.00 -91.54
C LEU A 991 -0.47 7.08 -90.53
N PHE A 992 -0.08 5.80 -90.46
CA PHE A 992 -0.92 4.73 -89.87
C PHE A 992 -0.13 3.59 -89.17
N LEU A 993 1.14 3.80 -88.79
CA LEU A 993 2.05 2.71 -88.37
C LEU A 993 2.87 2.98 -87.08
N GLU A 994 2.42 3.89 -86.20
CA GLU A 994 3.24 4.37 -85.07
C GLU A 994 3.27 3.47 -83.80
N GLN A 995 2.22 2.71 -83.48
CA GLN A 995 1.72 2.75 -82.08
C GLN A 995 2.00 1.61 -81.08
N THR A 996 2.64 0.49 -81.42
CA THR A 996 2.34 -0.76 -80.66
C THR A 996 3.16 -1.12 -79.39
N ILE A 997 4.50 -1.17 -79.36
CA ILE A 997 5.24 -1.93 -78.30
C ILE A 997 6.42 -1.18 -77.65
N ALA A 998 6.36 -0.97 -76.32
CA ALA A 998 7.48 -0.54 -75.44
C ALA A 998 7.23 -0.93 -73.95
N SER A 999 8.23 -1.41 -73.18
CA SER A 999 8.16 -1.50 -71.68
C SER A 999 9.48 -1.83 -70.90
N LEU A 1000 9.70 -1.18 -69.73
CA LEU A 1000 10.49 -1.57 -68.51
C LEU A 1000 11.98 -1.12 -68.25
N ARG A 1001 12.76 -1.83 -67.39
CA ARG A 1001 13.66 -1.28 -66.30
C ARG A 1001 14.79 -2.25 -65.82
N LYS A 1002 15.81 -1.94 -64.96
CA LYS A 1002 16.68 -0.75 -64.63
C LYS A 1002 17.66 -0.98 -63.41
N LYS A 1003 18.90 -0.41 -63.43
CA LYS A 1003 19.90 -0.14 -62.33
C LYS A 1003 21.07 -1.14 -62.04
N LYS A 1004 21.82 -0.95 -60.92
CA LYS A 1004 23.27 -1.27 -60.64
C LYS A 1004 23.63 -1.04 -59.13
N ILE A 1005 24.86 -1.40 -58.68
CA ILE A 1005 25.70 -0.84 -57.55
C ILE A 1005 25.49 -1.51 -56.14
N TYR A 1006 26.41 -1.67 -55.13
CA TYR A 1006 27.86 -1.34 -54.86
C TYR A 1006 28.36 -1.92 -53.46
N GLN A 1007 29.59 -1.61 -52.97
CA GLN A 1007 30.04 -1.47 -51.53
C GLN A 1007 30.59 -2.68 -50.62
N PHE A 1008 31.40 -2.61 -49.46
CA PHE A 1008 32.49 -1.69 -48.84
C PHE A 1008 33.28 -2.38 -47.45
N THR A 1009 34.37 -2.17 -46.48
CA THR A 1009 35.71 -1.37 -46.00
C THR A 1009 37.06 -2.04 -45.47
N GLN A 1010 38.22 -1.36 -45.68
CA GLN A 1010 39.58 -1.29 -44.99
C GLN A 1010 40.01 -2.28 -43.83
N ARG A 1011 40.92 -2.11 -42.83
CA ARG A 1011 41.66 -1.09 -42.00
C ARG A 1011 43.20 -1.21 -42.24
N ILE A 1012 44.14 -0.38 -41.74
CA ILE A 1012 44.15 0.98 -41.16
C ILE A 1012 45.54 1.63 -41.37
N ARG A 1013 45.60 2.96 -41.19
CA ARG A 1013 46.71 3.86 -40.74
C ARG A 1013 47.98 3.15 -40.18
N LYS A 1014 49.22 3.68 -40.28
CA LYS A 1014 49.60 5.00 -39.72
C LYS A 1014 51.06 5.43 -40.06
N LYS A 1015 51.25 6.53 -40.81
CA LYS A 1015 52.42 7.43 -40.72
C LYS A 1015 52.16 8.75 -41.48
N ILE A 1016 52.69 9.87 -40.99
CA ILE A 1016 52.52 11.21 -41.56
C ILE A 1016 53.90 11.86 -41.78
N LEU A 1017 54.16 12.36 -42.99
CA LEU A 1017 54.59 13.75 -43.22
C LEU A 1017 54.29 14.14 -44.68
N ILE A 1018 54.05 15.43 -44.90
CA ILE A 1018 53.18 15.93 -45.98
C ILE A 1018 53.99 16.77 -46.99
N ASN A 1019 53.62 16.67 -48.28
CA ASN A 1019 54.10 17.57 -49.33
C ASN A 1019 53.01 18.62 -49.64
N PRO A 1020 53.20 19.90 -49.28
CA PRO A 1020 52.21 20.96 -49.49
C PRO A 1020 51.82 21.16 -50.96
N ILE A 1021 52.78 21.05 -51.88
CA ILE A 1021 52.52 21.17 -53.32
C ILE A 1021 51.65 20.00 -53.79
N LYS A 1022 51.85 18.79 -53.25
CA LYS A 1022 51.01 17.65 -53.59
C LYS A 1022 49.56 17.88 -53.14
N ILE A 1023 49.34 18.31 -51.90
CA ILE A 1023 48.00 18.61 -51.37
C ILE A 1023 47.30 19.66 -52.26
N CYS A 1024 47.90 20.83 -52.46
CA CYS A 1024 47.29 21.86 -53.30
C CYS A 1024 47.10 21.42 -54.76
N SER A 1025 47.93 20.50 -55.30
CA SER A 1025 47.72 19.93 -56.65
C SER A 1025 46.60 18.89 -56.75
N SER A 1026 46.14 18.34 -55.62
CA SER A 1026 45.03 17.38 -55.56
C SER A 1026 43.74 17.94 -54.95
N SER A 1027 43.81 19.13 -54.35
CA SER A 1027 42.68 19.85 -53.77
C SER A 1027 41.63 20.18 -54.84
N VAL A 1028 40.36 19.89 -54.55
CA VAL A 1028 39.23 20.32 -55.39
C VAL A 1028 38.94 21.83 -55.30
N PHE A 1029 39.58 22.51 -54.36
CA PHE A 1029 39.50 23.97 -54.19
C PHE A 1029 40.61 24.72 -54.92
N PHE A 1030 41.59 24.02 -55.50
CA PHE A 1030 42.62 24.60 -56.36
C PHE A 1030 42.30 24.34 -57.83
N ASP A 1031 41.92 25.38 -58.58
CA ASP A 1031 41.73 25.28 -60.03
C ASP A 1031 42.86 26.01 -60.76
N ALA A 1032 43.78 25.22 -61.33
CA ALA A 1032 44.95 25.73 -62.04
C ALA A 1032 44.62 26.57 -63.28
N ASN A 1033 43.47 26.37 -63.93
CA ASN A 1033 43.05 27.17 -65.08
C ASN A 1033 42.43 28.49 -64.60
N TRP A 1034 41.50 28.41 -63.65
CA TRP A 1034 40.87 29.59 -63.05
C TRP A 1034 41.91 30.50 -62.38
N TYR A 1035 42.87 29.95 -61.65
CA TYR A 1035 43.91 30.72 -60.96
C TYR A 1035 44.77 31.53 -61.94
N LEU A 1036 45.07 30.98 -63.13
CA LEU A 1036 45.81 31.70 -64.17
C LEU A 1036 44.94 32.72 -64.93
N ASP A 1037 43.65 32.43 -65.15
CA ASP A 1037 42.74 33.37 -65.81
C ASP A 1037 42.27 34.52 -64.91
N TYR A 1038 42.19 34.29 -63.60
CA TYR A 1038 41.81 35.28 -62.59
C TYR A 1038 43.01 36.13 -62.11
N TYR A 1039 44.24 35.62 -62.21
CA TYR A 1039 45.48 36.35 -61.92
C TYR A 1039 46.42 36.46 -63.14
N PRO A 1040 46.17 37.42 -64.07
CA PRO A 1040 46.95 37.57 -65.30
C PRO A 1040 48.44 37.88 -65.09
N ASP A 1041 48.82 38.42 -63.94
CA ASP A 1041 50.21 38.66 -63.55
C ASP A 1041 50.96 37.34 -63.30
N VAL A 1042 50.31 36.35 -62.68
CA VAL A 1042 50.85 34.99 -62.55
C VAL A 1042 50.96 34.35 -63.93
N LYS A 1043 49.95 34.50 -64.79
CA LYS A 1043 49.96 33.99 -66.17
C LYS A 1043 51.08 34.60 -67.03
N ALA A 1044 51.42 35.87 -66.80
CA ALA A 1044 52.56 36.54 -67.43
C ALA A 1044 53.93 36.10 -66.85
N SER A 1045 53.98 35.60 -65.62
CA SER A 1045 55.22 35.14 -64.97
C SER A 1045 55.75 33.80 -65.49
N GLY A 1046 54.88 32.96 -66.06
CA GLY A 1046 55.23 31.61 -66.54
C GLY A 1046 55.50 30.58 -65.43
N LEU A 1047 55.20 30.89 -64.17
CA LEU A 1047 55.32 29.95 -63.05
C LEU A 1047 54.15 28.96 -63.01
N ASP A 1048 54.40 27.76 -62.49
CA ASP A 1048 53.36 26.79 -62.18
C ASP A 1048 52.37 27.35 -61.13
N PRO A 1049 51.05 27.29 -61.34
CA PRO A 1049 50.08 27.98 -60.49
C PRO A 1049 49.99 27.39 -59.08
N VAL A 1050 50.11 26.06 -58.92
CA VAL A 1050 50.11 25.42 -57.59
C VAL A 1050 51.34 25.88 -56.81
N MET A 1051 52.50 25.85 -57.44
CA MET A 1051 53.77 26.28 -56.85
C MET A 1051 53.77 27.78 -56.53
N HIS A 1052 53.14 28.62 -57.36
CA HIS A 1052 52.96 30.04 -57.08
C HIS A 1052 52.07 30.26 -55.85
N TYR A 1053 50.91 29.59 -55.78
CA TYR A 1053 49.99 29.73 -54.66
C TYR A 1053 50.64 29.28 -53.33
N VAL A 1054 51.33 28.14 -53.34
CA VAL A 1054 52.01 27.61 -52.16
C VAL A 1054 53.17 28.51 -51.67
N LYS A 1055 53.88 29.20 -52.56
CA LYS A 1055 55.03 30.05 -52.21
C LYS A 1055 54.69 31.51 -51.93
N TYR A 1056 53.70 32.07 -52.64
CA TYR A 1056 53.43 33.51 -52.67
C TYR A 1056 51.93 33.81 -52.52
N GLY A 1057 51.07 33.16 -53.32
CA GLY A 1057 49.64 33.51 -53.42
C GLY A 1057 48.90 33.49 -52.07
N ALA A 1058 49.16 32.48 -51.24
CA ALA A 1058 48.60 32.41 -49.89
C ALA A 1058 49.03 33.56 -48.96
N ALA A 1059 50.30 33.98 -49.02
CA ALA A 1059 50.81 35.09 -48.21
C ALA A 1059 50.34 36.46 -48.74
N GLU A 1060 50.08 36.55 -50.04
CA GLU A 1060 49.43 37.69 -50.71
C GLU A 1060 47.90 37.69 -50.53
N LYS A 1061 47.34 36.75 -49.76
CA LYS A 1061 45.90 36.54 -49.54
C LYS A 1061 45.07 36.38 -50.83
N ARG A 1062 45.66 35.79 -51.88
CA ARG A 1062 44.96 35.36 -53.10
C ARG A 1062 44.16 34.09 -52.84
N ASP A 1063 43.13 33.84 -53.65
CA ASP A 1063 42.26 32.67 -53.54
C ASP A 1063 42.72 31.55 -54.50
N PRO A 1064 42.78 30.28 -54.08
CA PRO A 1064 43.27 29.15 -54.88
C PRO A 1064 42.31 28.73 -56.01
N GLY A 1065 41.04 29.10 -55.91
CA GLY A 1065 39.96 28.70 -56.80
C GLY A 1065 38.65 29.40 -56.40
N PRO A 1066 37.60 29.32 -57.22
CA PRO A 1066 36.36 30.07 -57.00
C PRO A 1066 35.54 29.60 -55.79
N ASN A 1067 35.93 28.48 -55.15
CA ASN A 1067 35.18 27.80 -54.11
C ASN A 1067 35.85 27.85 -52.71
N PHE A 1068 36.96 28.59 -52.56
CA PHE A 1068 37.64 28.76 -51.27
C PHE A 1068 38.26 30.16 -51.19
N SER A 1069 37.96 30.91 -50.13
CA SER A 1069 38.56 32.23 -49.92
C SER A 1069 39.58 32.22 -48.79
N THR A 1070 40.82 32.56 -49.13
CA THR A 1070 41.98 32.63 -48.24
C THR A 1070 41.81 33.74 -47.20
N ILE A 1071 41.15 34.86 -47.55
CA ILE A 1071 40.88 35.95 -46.61
C ILE A 1071 39.90 35.50 -45.53
N PHE A 1072 38.70 35.05 -45.94
CA PHE A 1072 37.64 34.64 -45.01
C PHE A 1072 38.10 33.54 -44.04
N TYR A 1073 38.83 32.53 -44.55
CA TYR A 1073 39.32 31.45 -43.71
C TYR A 1073 40.40 31.90 -42.69
N LEU A 1074 41.23 32.91 -43.02
CA LEU A 1074 42.18 33.50 -42.07
C LEU A 1074 41.52 34.45 -41.06
N GLU A 1075 40.39 35.06 -41.40
CA GLU A 1075 39.59 35.88 -40.47
C GLU A 1075 38.87 35.01 -39.42
N GLU A 1076 38.36 33.85 -39.82
CA GLU A 1076 37.77 32.86 -38.90
C GLU A 1076 38.83 32.03 -38.12
N ASN A 1077 40.06 31.90 -38.62
CA ASN A 1077 41.15 31.10 -38.00
C ASN A 1077 42.46 31.92 -37.82
N PRO A 1078 42.50 32.95 -36.93
CA PRO A 1078 43.60 33.93 -36.88
C PRO A 1078 44.94 33.38 -36.39
N GLU A 1079 44.96 32.22 -35.75
CA GLU A 1079 46.19 31.48 -35.40
C GLU A 1079 46.90 30.89 -36.61
N VAL A 1080 46.19 30.56 -37.70
CA VAL A 1080 46.80 30.05 -38.94
C VAL A 1080 47.72 31.11 -39.57
N GLU A 1081 47.28 32.38 -39.59
CA GLU A 1081 48.11 33.51 -40.03
C GLU A 1081 49.33 33.70 -39.12
N LYS A 1082 49.17 33.59 -37.80
CA LYS A 1082 50.26 33.71 -36.82
C LYS A 1082 51.27 32.56 -36.89
N MET A 1083 50.86 31.36 -37.29
CA MET A 1083 51.74 30.21 -37.49
C MET A 1083 52.43 30.20 -38.86
N GLY A 1084 52.02 31.05 -39.81
CA GLY A 1084 52.61 31.13 -41.15
C GLY A 1084 52.36 29.88 -42.01
N VAL A 1085 51.31 29.11 -41.72
CA VAL A 1085 50.94 27.90 -42.46
C VAL A 1085 50.10 28.30 -43.68
N ASN A 1086 50.29 27.61 -44.83
CA ASN A 1086 49.48 27.87 -46.01
C ASN A 1086 47.99 27.58 -45.70
N PRO A 1087 47.05 28.52 -45.93
CA PRO A 1087 45.67 28.37 -45.44
C PRO A 1087 44.90 27.21 -46.08
N LEU A 1088 45.05 26.96 -47.38
CA LEU A 1088 44.45 25.79 -48.03
C LEU A 1088 45.09 24.48 -47.54
N VAL A 1089 46.39 24.45 -47.28
CA VAL A 1089 47.05 23.26 -46.71
C VAL A 1089 46.61 23.03 -45.26
N HIS A 1090 46.32 24.07 -44.49
CA HIS A 1090 45.69 23.92 -43.18
C HIS A 1090 44.27 23.34 -43.33
N PHE A 1091 43.48 23.88 -44.27
CA PHE A 1091 42.14 23.39 -44.55
C PHE A 1091 42.14 21.91 -44.97
N GLU A 1092 42.95 21.51 -45.95
CA GLU A 1092 43.04 20.12 -46.43
C GLU A 1092 43.80 19.15 -45.51
N VAL A 1093 44.26 19.60 -44.33
CA VAL A 1093 44.88 18.76 -43.30
C VAL A 1093 44.05 18.71 -42.00
N HIS A 1094 43.16 19.69 -41.78
CA HIS A 1094 42.36 19.81 -40.55
C HIS A 1094 40.84 19.81 -40.78
N PHE A 1095 40.35 20.05 -42.01
CA PHE A 1095 38.94 20.29 -42.33
C PHE A 1095 38.44 19.62 -43.64
N SER A 1096 39.28 18.87 -44.37
CA SER A 1096 38.90 18.13 -45.60
C SER A 1096 39.43 16.68 -45.62
#